data_AF-A0A812YFW2-F1
#
_entry.id   AF-A0A812YFW2-F1
#
_cell.length_a   1.000
_cell.length_b   1.000
_cell.length_c   1.000
_cell.angle_alpha   90.00
_cell.angle_beta   90.00
_cell.angle_gamma   90.00
#
_symmetry.space_group_name_H-M   'P 1'
#
loop_
_entity.id
_entity.type
_entity.pdbx_description
1 polymer ?
#
loop_
_entity_poly.entity_id
_entity_poly.type
_entity_poly.pdbx_seq_one_letter_code
_entity_poly.pdbx_strand_id
1 'polypeptide(L)'
;MHRLPWFVFASAMSEAFARLVRGSIFSDSQGGLGSSRVDFDAGITPAHPAGSSAGSWPGAEPWSWDVARCLYEGDVLAKLSKGLVAAVYCGFIAVSVRLALVGLPNKMPRHPSVEDGCPRSWVVFMGVVYAFIYFTTDQYVPSLPQMEVDLLGSESLMSGTVQMNLCIKAVFGMATAGLSDRIGRRPVLLVCLTLLSLASFCCGCARKIEWFIASRLLQGMGESLEPVIFAMARDYFAEPSERFVVVAALQMMAFVGIALAPLVGGLGAHYLSWRASFFGLALIWGLLASYAGLAMVECCPDGESQSYLSDLSRILDPHLLCLLLTESCVMGAYFTFNANSSYLAEVVKQMLQKSLNCGTIINHHNNYQKARWLGLWKGGLLALLCWAGSNTSLAGAAGREDGTCCSLATAPSGTLLELHAKNKRLPKLKIVSAAAQLLLATPCANPCDGLQKIEAKNKDLRKLLKKFQWPRLKYFWASGRTYSLPLRAESRELSHRPANARLEYLAGFFDGDGCVSCQTCLSGCMLVVVQSCDQAEVLMLFREELGGSISRLQEGKGLRKPMLQWRVCGDSARRAARLLAPRSITKQKQLLLASPWPKTKSRREGRKAELCALKKHDSAVSGPCSWSYFAGFFDAEGYIKQKNRGASLSLEIKQKHPRVLGSLREFVATTSGIDTAFRNYTKLAYCVLCVSGLSNCKQILQRLLEAGLLCKATQAQLALSLTPENAAEVSTELAGLTGNQMCGKRLETAGQERANKISAAQKKAASFSRRGLHTEAETQRHEVAELKQEHVRLKAVHENHQLLEYIRKLQSLHENSWEGPLAPGM
;
A
#
# COMPACT_ATOMS: atom_id res chain seq x y z
N MET A 1 14.97 44.99 -5.00
CA MET A 1 14.80 44.63 -3.58
C MET A 1 13.32 44.61 -3.26
N HIS A 2 12.78 43.45 -2.88
CA HIS A 2 11.66 43.23 -1.94
C HIS A 2 11.23 41.76 -2.10
N ARG A 3 11.88 40.92 -1.30
CA ARG A 3 11.60 39.49 -1.11
C ARG A 3 10.66 39.34 0.11
N LEU A 4 9.82 38.31 0.05
CA LEU A 4 9.04 37.69 1.15
C LEU A 4 7.83 38.46 1.74
N PRO A 5 6.60 38.02 1.39
CA PRO A 5 5.47 38.00 2.34
C PRO A 5 5.01 36.58 2.72
N TRP A 6 5.24 35.58 1.86
CA TRP A 6 4.62 34.25 1.99
C TRP A 6 5.18 33.36 3.11
N PHE A 7 6.47 33.45 3.40
CA PHE A 7 7.09 32.69 4.50
C PHE A 7 6.72 33.23 5.89
N VAL A 8 6.50 34.55 6.00
CA VAL A 8 5.99 35.19 7.21
C VAL A 8 4.52 34.82 7.43
N PHE A 9 3.74 34.70 6.35
CA PHE A 9 2.34 34.28 6.37
C PHE A 9 2.14 32.83 6.87
N ALA A 10 2.96 31.88 6.41
CA ALA A 10 2.93 30.49 6.89
C ALA A 10 3.35 30.37 8.37
N SER A 11 4.34 31.18 8.79
CA SER A 11 4.78 31.25 10.19
C SER A 11 3.72 31.83 11.11
N ALA A 12 3.05 32.92 10.70
CA ALA A 12 2.01 33.58 11.48
C ALA A 12 0.76 32.70 11.67
N MET A 13 0.38 31.92 10.64
CA MET A 13 -0.71 30.93 10.72
C MET A 13 -0.38 29.78 11.67
N SER A 14 0.86 29.27 11.61
CA SER A 14 1.37 28.27 12.56
C SER A 14 1.35 28.78 14.00
N GLU A 15 1.73 30.05 14.20
CA GLU A 15 1.85 30.65 15.53
C GLU A 15 0.49 31.05 16.13
N ALA A 16 -0.44 31.57 15.31
CA ALA A 16 -1.82 31.84 15.71
C ALA A 16 -2.55 30.54 16.09
N PHE A 17 -2.35 29.46 15.32
CA PHE A 17 -2.89 28.14 15.62
C PHE A 17 -2.27 27.55 16.91
N ALA A 18 -0.97 27.74 17.12
CA ALA A 18 -0.27 27.31 18.35
C ALA A 18 -0.65 28.13 19.60
N ARG A 19 -1.13 29.38 19.44
CA ARG A 19 -1.68 30.20 20.55
C ARG A 19 -3.13 29.83 20.88
N LEU A 20 -3.95 29.51 19.87
CA LEU A 20 -5.33 29.04 20.06
C LEU A 20 -5.40 27.66 20.73
N VAL A 21 -4.45 26.77 20.40
CA VAL A 21 -4.30 25.46 21.05
C VAL A 21 -3.73 25.58 22.47
N ARG A 22 -2.98 26.64 22.79
CA ARG A 22 -2.47 26.90 24.16
C ARG A 22 -3.50 27.59 25.05
N GLY A 23 -4.31 28.51 24.52
CA GLY A 23 -5.36 29.21 25.27
C GLY A 23 -6.54 28.33 25.68
N SER A 24 -6.74 27.19 25.02
CA SER A 24 -7.82 26.23 25.32
C SER A 24 -7.43 25.13 26.32
N ILE A 25 -6.17 25.12 26.80
CA ILE A 25 -5.66 24.14 27.78
C ILE A 25 -5.48 24.77 29.18
N PHE A 26 -5.55 26.10 29.31
CA PHE A 26 -5.50 26.81 30.59
C PHE A 26 -6.57 27.90 30.62
N SER A 27 -7.81 27.51 30.90
CA SER A 27 -8.86 28.41 31.40
C SER A 27 -9.85 27.57 32.18
N ASP A 28 -9.43 27.15 33.38
CA ASP A 28 -10.30 26.99 34.56
C ASP A 28 -9.46 26.47 35.73
N SER A 29 -8.64 27.35 36.28
CA SER A 29 -8.39 27.45 37.73
C SER A 29 -7.47 28.65 37.93
N GLN A 30 -8.00 29.75 38.46
CA GLN A 30 -7.35 30.68 39.39
C GLN A 30 -8.26 31.91 39.52
N GLY A 31 -9.27 31.78 40.38
CA GLY A 31 -9.77 32.93 41.12
C GLY A 31 -8.96 33.05 42.40
N GLY A 32 -8.39 34.23 42.63
CA GLY A 32 -8.08 34.75 43.96
C GLY A 32 -6.70 34.45 44.57
N LEU A 33 -5.99 35.56 44.86
CA LEU A 33 -4.91 35.73 45.85
C LEU A 33 -3.54 35.11 45.45
N GLY A 34 -2.42 35.80 45.39
CA GLY A 34 -2.03 37.17 45.73
C GLY A 34 -0.50 37.16 45.92
N SER A 35 0.17 38.19 45.39
CA SER A 35 1.47 38.72 45.81
C SER A 35 2.78 37.92 45.63
N SER A 36 3.76 38.68 45.11
CA SER A 36 5.22 38.64 45.35
C SER A 36 6.06 37.52 44.72
N ARG A 37 6.69 37.91 43.60
CA ARG A 37 8.05 37.50 43.19
C ARG A 37 9.06 37.76 44.30
N VAL A 38 9.91 36.78 44.59
CA VAL A 38 11.30 37.00 45.02
C VAL A 38 12.16 35.93 44.34
N ASP A 39 13.19 36.39 43.63
CA ASP A 39 14.28 35.61 43.04
C ASP A 39 15.06 34.84 44.12
N PHE A 40 15.69 33.69 43.78
CA PHE A 40 17.10 33.46 44.16
C PHE A 40 17.69 32.26 43.41
N ASP A 41 18.85 32.55 42.81
CA ASP A 41 19.81 31.64 42.21
C ASP A 41 20.62 30.88 43.27
N ALA A 42 21.14 29.74 42.84
CA ALA A 42 22.41 29.11 43.25
C ALA A 42 22.63 28.61 44.69
N GLY A 43 23.01 27.32 44.80
CA GLY A 43 24.23 26.97 45.53
C GLY A 43 24.17 25.80 46.52
N ILE A 44 24.90 24.73 46.14
CA ILE A 44 25.82 23.96 47.02
C ILE A 44 25.22 22.89 47.98
N THR A 45 25.65 21.65 47.73
CA THR A 45 25.56 20.41 48.53
C THR A 45 26.49 20.42 49.77
N PRO A 46 26.69 19.34 50.59
CA PRO A 46 25.88 18.16 50.96
C PRO A 46 25.81 17.91 52.50
N ALA A 47 24.91 17.04 52.99
CA ALA A 47 25.15 16.18 54.18
C ALA A 47 24.01 15.15 54.41
N HIS A 48 24.37 13.87 54.54
CA HIS A 48 23.60 12.79 55.18
C HIS A 48 23.94 12.74 56.70
N PRO A 49 23.34 11.92 57.61
CA PRO A 49 22.52 10.71 57.41
C PRO A 49 21.32 10.50 58.39
N ALA A 50 20.63 9.36 58.19
CA ALA A 50 19.91 8.52 59.18
C ALA A 50 18.48 8.89 59.64
N GLY A 51 17.61 7.87 59.69
CA GLY A 51 16.45 7.85 60.60
C GLY A 51 15.13 7.34 60.02
N SER A 52 14.86 6.06 60.23
CA SER A 52 13.60 5.33 60.10
C SER A 52 12.32 6.05 60.58
N SER A 53 11.16 5.78 59.96
CA SER A 53 10.04 5.09 60.63
C SER A 53 8.83 4.87 59.72
N ALA A 54 8.21 3.70 59.89
CA ALA A 54 6.90 3.32 59.40
C ALA A 54 5.80 4.24 59.96
N GLY A 55 4.75 4.45 59.17
CA GLY A 55 3.53 5.11 59.63
C GLY A 55 2.38 4.89 58.64
N SER A 56 1.70 3.76 58.77
CA SER A 56 0.37 3.52 58.19
C SER A 56 -0.71 4.10 59.11
N TRP A 57 -1.67 4.87 58.59
CA TRP A 57 -3.06 4.90 59.09
C TRP A 57 -4.05 5.23 57.93
N PRO A 58 -5.33 4.80 58.03
CA PRO A 58 -6.22 4.52 56.92
C PRO A 58 -7.45 5.45 56.80
N GLY A 59 -8.11 5.39 55.65
CA GLY A 59 -9.59 5.40 55.53
C GLY A 59 -10.37 6.68 55.86
N ALA A 60 -10.73 7.43 54.82
CA ALA A 60 -12.00 8.16 54.76
C ALA A 60 -12.54 8.13 53.31
N GLU A 61 -13.83 7.87 53.21
CA GLU A 61 -14.60 7.36 52.07
C GLU A 61 -14.82 8.30 50.87
N PRO A 62 -15.28 7.76 49.73
CA PRO A 62 -15.20 8.40 48.42
C PRO A 62 -16.41 9.30 48.13
N TRP A 63 -16.12 10.51 47.65
CA TRP A 63 -17.12 11.41 47.10
C TRP A 63 -17.69 10.84 45.79
N SER A 64 -18.96 10.42 45.88
CA SER A 64 -20.03 10.38 44.87
C SER A 64 -19.65 10.10 43.40
N TRP A 65 -19.92 8.87 42.98
CA TRP A 65 -19.98 8.42 41.58
C TRP A 65 -21.08 9.08 40.72
N ASP A 66 -21.92 9.94 41.29
CA ASP A 66 -23.07 10.53 40.58
C ASP A 66 -22.67 11.69 39.64
N VAL A 67 -21.59 12.43 39.93
CA VAL A 67 -21.07 13.45 39.00
C VAL A 67 -20.45 12.79 37.75
N ALA A 68 -19.83 11.62 37.92
CA ALA A 68 -19.29 10.83 36.81
C ALA A 68 -20.40 10.19 35.96
N ARG A 69 -21.56 9.89 36.56
CA ARG A 69 -22.74 9.37 35.84
C ARG A 69 -23.41 10.45 34.99
N CYS A 70 -23.50 11.70 35.47
CA CYS A 70 -23.96 12.84 34.65
C CYS A 70 -23.04 13.16 33.46
N LEU A 71 -21.74 12.86 33.54
CA LEU A 71 -20.81 13.02 32.42
C LEU A 71 -20.81 11.84 31.42
N TYR A 72 -21.50 10.73 31.75
CA TYR A 72 -21.53 9.50 30.95
C TYR A 72 -22.76 9.41 30.02
N GLU A 73 -23.76 10.27 30.20
CA GLU A 73 -24.82 10.43 29.20
C GLU A 73 -24.31 11.27 28.03
N GLY A 74 -24.25 10.64 26.85
CA GLY A 74 -23.46 11.03 25.66
C GLY A 74 -23.85 12.32 24.93
N ASP A 75 -24.45 13.29 25.62
CA ASP A 75 -25.05 14.46 24.99
C ASP A 75 -24.14 15.71 25.02
N VAL A 76 -23.27 15.83 26.02
CA VAL A 76 -22.39 17.02 26.19
C VAL A 76 -21.12 16.93 25.33
N LEU A 77 -20.48 15.75 25.22
CA LEU A 77 -19.32 15.53 24.35
C LEU A 77 -19.70 15.58 22.85
N ALA A 78 -20.92 15.15 22.50
CA ALA A 78 -21.47 15.30 21.16
C ALA A 78 -21.79 16.77 20.85
N LYS A 79 -22.33 17.54 21.81
CA LYS A 79 -22.56 18.99 21.67
C LYS A 79 -21.25 19.79 21.60
N LEU A 80 -20.22 19.43 22.37
CA LEU A 80 -18.89 20.04 22.34
C LEU A 80 -18.13 19.70 21.05
N SER A 81 -18.22 18.46 20.53
CA SER A 81 -17.63 18.11 19.23
C SER A 81 -18.36 18.80 18.07
N LYS A 82 -19.70 18.97 18.18
CA LYS A 82 -20.50 19.71 17.21
C LYS A 82 -20.13 21.20 17.20
N GLY A 83 -19.95 21.82 18.37
CA GLY A 83 -19.57 23.23 18.50
C GLY A 83 -18.12 23.52 18.09
N LEU A 84 -17.16 22.65 18.44
CA LEU A 84 -15.74 22.86 18.12
C LEU A 84 -15.44 22.62 16.63
N VAL A 85 -16.06 21.61 16.02
CA VAL A 85 -15.95 21.35 14.57
C VAL A 85 -16.68 22.44 13.80
N ALA A 86 -17.91 22.81 14.20
CA ALA A 86 -18.60 23.95 13.60
C ALA A 86 -17.81 25.26 13.76
N ALA A 87 -17.15 25.53 14.90
CA ALA A 87 -16.37 26.75 15.09
C ALA A 87 -15.06 26.77 14.26
N VAL A 88 -14.37 25.64 14.14
CA VAL A 88 -13.15 25.54 13.31
C VAL A 88 -13.49 25.64 11.82
N TYR A 89 -14.60 25.04 11.39
CA TYR A 89 -15.04 25.10 9.99
C TYR A 89 -15.75 26.41 9.66
N CYS A 90 -16.60 26.97 10.53
CA CYS A 90 -17.14 28.32 10.36
C CYS A 90 -16.02 29.37 10.43
N GLY A 91 -14.96 29.14 11.21
CA GLY A 91 -13.74 29.94 11.19
C GLY A 91 -13.01 29.83 9.86
N PHE A 92 -12.84 28.62 9.32
CA PHE A 92 -12.21 28.40 8.01
C PHE A 92 -13.05 28.99 6.87
N ILE A 93 -14.38 28.78 6.86
CA ILE A 93 -15.32 29.36 5.90
C ILE A 93 -15.34 30.88 6.03
N ALA A 94 -15.44 31.45 7.23
CA ALA A 94 -15.45 32.89 7.44
C ALA A 94 -14.11 33.53 7.04
N VAL A 95 -12.99 32.83 7.24
CA VAL A 95 -11.66 33.26 6.82
C VAL A 95 -11.46 33.08 5.31
N SER A 96 -11.90 31.99 4.68
CA SER A 96 -11.83 31.77 3.23
C SER A 96 -12.76 32.70 2.47
N VAL A 97 -13.97 32.93 2.98
CA VAL A 97 -14.93 33.91 2.45
C VAL A 97 -14.42 35.32 2.70
N ARG A 98 -13.89 35.67 3.89
CA ARG A 98 -13.23 36.97 4.08
C ARG A 98 -12.01 37.13 3.18
N LEU A 99 -11.16 36.14 3.00
CA LEU A 99 -9.96 36.22 2.16
C LEU A 99 -10.32 36.33 0.68
N ALA A 100 -11.33 35.58 0.22
CA ALA A 100 -11.89 35.72 -1.12
C ALA A 100 -12.50 37.11 -1.31
N LEU A 101 -13.18 37.67 -0.30
CA LEU A 101 -13.78 39.01 -0.35
C LEU A 101 -12.76 40.15 -0.17
N VAL A 102 -11.67 39.93 0.57
CA VAL A 102 -10.58 40.90 0.86
C VAL A 102 -9.55 40.93 -0.26
N GLY A 103 -9.39 39.83 -1.01
CA GLY A 103 -8.57 39.77 -2.22
C GLY A 103 -9.24 40.39 -3.46
N LEU A 104 -10.55 40.68 -3.40
CA LEU A 104 -11.24 41.43 -4.44
C LEU A 104 -10.86 42.92 -4.32
N PRO A 105 -10.47 43.58 -5.41
CA PRO A 105 -10.13 45.00 -5.38
C PRO A 105 -11.30 45.83 -4.83
N ASN A 106 -10.98 46.80 -3.96
CA ASN A 106 -11.98 47.67 -3.33
C ASN A 106 -12.71 48.58 -4.35
N LYS A 107 -12.11 48.77 -5.53
CA LYS A 107 -12.71 49.36 -6.74
C LYS A 107 -12.34 48.48 -7.92
N MET A 108 -13.33 47.91 -8.61
CA MET A 108 -13.12 47.28 -9.92
C MET A 108 -12.86 48.39 -10.96
N PRO A 109 -11.80 48.31 -11.77
CA PRO A 109 -11.56 49.23 -12.88
C PRO A 109 -12.70 49.13 -13.90
N ARG A 110 -13.10 50.29 -14.44
CA ARG A 110 -14.18 50.42 -15.43
C ARG A 110 -13.66 50.01 -16.80
N HIS A 111 -14.34 49.09 -17.48
CA HIS A 111 -14.18 48.93 -18.93
C HIS A 111 -15.08 49.96 -19.64
N PRO A 112 -14.59 50.66 -20.68
CA PRO A 112 -15.31 51.77 -21.33
C PRO A 112 -16.50 51.36 -22.22
N SER A 113 -16.89 50.09 -22.24
CA SER A 113 -17.96 49.57 -23.12
C SER A 113 -19.17 48.98 -22.39
N VAL A 114 -19.18 48.98 -21.05
CA VAL A 114 -20.33 48.58 -20.24
C VAL A 114 -20.50 49.63 -19.14
N GLU A 115 -21.47 50.54 -19.30
CA GLU A 115 -21.70 51.66 -18.37
C GLU A 115 -22.09 51.21 -16.95
N ASP A 116 -22.55 49.96 -16.79
CA ASP A 116 -22.83 49.32 -15.50
C ASP A 116 -21.81 48.21 -15.20
N GLY A 117 -20.83 48.50 -14.33
CA GLY A 117 -19.75 47.55 -14.00
C GLY A 117 -20.27 46.20 -13.50
N CYS A 118 -19.52 45.11 -13.75
CA CYS A 118 -19.88 43.76 -13.27
C CYS A 118 -20.10 43.80 -11.74
N PRO A 119 -21.34 43.68 -11.23
CA PRO A 119 -21.55 43.77 -9.79
C PRO A 119 -20.86 42.61 -9.09
N ARG A 120 -20.24 42.85 -7.94
CA ARG A 120 -19.58 41.83 -7.09
C ARG A 120 -20.45 40.58 -6.87
N SER A 121 -21.77 40.73 -6.98
CA SER A 121 -22.75 39.64 -6.95
C SER A 121 -22.50 38.56 -8.00
N TRP A 122 -21.95 38.85 -9.18
CA TRP A 122 -21.68 37.85 -10.21
C TRP A 122 -20.48 36.96 -9.90
N VAL A 123 -19.41 37.55 -9.38
CA VAL A 123 -18.24 36.77 -8.93
C VAL A 123 -18.64 35.83 -7.80
N VAL A 124 -19.45 36.33 -6.87
CA VAL A 124 -20.02 35.50 -5.78
C VAL A 124 -20.93 34.42 -6.34
N PHE A 125 -21.81 34.74 -7.29
CA PHE A 125 -22.68 33.77 -7.94
C PHE A 125 -21.88 32.67 -8.64
N MET A 126 -20.86 33.01 -9.44
CA MET A 126 -19.98 32.04 -10.09
C MET A 126 -19.24 31.18 -9.07
N GLY A 127 -18.72 31.79 -8.00
CA GLY A 127 -18.06 31.05 -6.92
C GLY A 127 -18.99 30.08 -6.20
N VAL A 128 -20.24 30.48 -5.95
CA VAL A 128 -21.27 29.62 -5.35
C VAL A 128 -21.63 28.47 -6.28
N VAL A 129 -21.92 28.75 -7.55
CA VAL A 129 -22.21 27.72 -8.56
C VAL A 129 -21.05 26.73 -8.64
N TYR A 130 -19.82 27.22 -8.74
CA TYR A 130 -18.64 26.38 -8.85
C TYR A 130 -18.39 25.52 -7.59
N ALA A 131 -18.59 26.09 -6.39
CA ALA A 131 -18.56 25.32 -5.14
C ALA A 131 -19.62 24.20 -5.13
N PHE A 132 -20.84 24.50 -5.58
CA PHE A 132 -21.94 23.54 -5.60
C PHE A 132 -21.78 22.44 -6.65
N ILE A 133 -21.07 22.69 -7.76
CA ILE A 133 -20.71 21.63 -8.73
C ILE A 133 -19.92 20.54 -8.01
N TYR A 134 -18.83 20.89 -7.35
CA TYR A 134 -18.00 19.92 -6.62
C TYR A 134 -18.71 19.33 -5.39
N PHE A 135 -19.50 20.15 -4.69
CA PHE A 135 -20.32 19.66 -3.59
C PHE A 135 -21.33 18.59 -4.04
N THR A 136 -21.95 18.76 -5.21
CA THR A 136 -22.92 17.80 -5.76
C THR A 136 -22.28 16.44 -6.03
N THR A 137 -21.06 16.42 -6.57
CA THR A 137 -20.31 15.19 -6.85
C THR A 137 -19.96 14.41 -5.58
N ASP A 138 -19.58 15.12 -4.51
CA ASP A 138 -18.97 14.49 -3.33
C ASP A 138 -19.93 14.29 -2.14
N GLN A 139 -21.08 15.00 -2.09
CA GLN A 139 -21.94 14.98 -0.89
C GLN A 139 -22.49 13.60 -0.54
N TYR A 140 -22.86 12.79 -1.53
CA TYR A 140 -23.51 11.51 -1.27
C TYR A 140 -22.52 10.37 -0.99
N VAL A 141 -21.22 10.63 -1.18
CA VAL A 141 -20.15 9.65 -1.00
C VAL A 141 -20.21 8.96 0.38
N PRO A 142 -20.36 9.66 1.52
CA PRO A 142 -20.48 9.03 2.84
C PRO A 142 -21.69 8.09 2.98
N SER A 143 -22.71 8.29 2.16
CA SER A 143 -23.98 7.57 2.20
C SER A 143 -24.00 6.35 1.28
N LEU A 144 -22.95 6.13 0.47
CA LEU A 144 -22.90 5.03 -0.51
C LEU A 144 -23.21 3.65 0.10
N PRO A 145 -22.66 3.27 1.28
CA PRO A 145 -22.98 1.98 1.87
C PRO A 145 -24.46 1.83 2.25
N GLN A 146 -25.12 2.92 2.67
CA GLN A 146 -26.56 2.91 2.97
C GLN A 146 -27.38 2.86 1.68
N MET A 147 -26.99 3.61 0.65
CA MET A 147 -27.66 3.64 -0.64
C MET A 147 -27.58 2.30 -1.37
N GLU A 148 -26.48 1.55 -1.21
CA GLU A 148 -26.32 0.19 -1.71
C GLU A 148 -27.46 -0.72 -1.20
N VAL A 149 -27.75 -0.65 0.11
CA VAL A 149 -28.82 -1.43 0.74
C VAL A 149 -30.19 -0.97 0.27
N ASP A 150 -30.43 0.34 0.26
CA ASP A 150 -31.73 0.94 -0.09
C ASP A 150 -32.14 0.73 -1.55
N LEU A 151 -31.17 0.67 -2.47
CA LEU A 151 -31.40 0.54 -3.92
C LEU A 151 -31.16 -0.88 -4.44
N LEU A 152 -30.85 -1.83 -3.54
CA LEU A 152 -30.48 -3.21 -3.87
C LEU A 152 -29.35 -3.30 -4.90
N GLY A 153 -28.41 -2.35 -4.81
CA GLY A 153 -27.27 -2.24 -5.70
C GLY A 153 -26.08 -3.10 -5.26
N SER A 154 -25.05 -3.21 -6.11
CA SER A 154 -23.75 -3.74 -5.70
C SER A 154 -22.79 -2.62 -5.34
N GLU A 155 -21.90 -2.85 -4.36
CA GLU A 155 -20.78 -1.97 -4.00
C GLU A 155 -20.06 -1.40 -5.22
N SER A 156 -19.76 -2.23 -6.22
CA SER A 156 -19.06 -1.82 -7.44
C SER A 156 -19.86 -0.87 -8.31
N LEU A 157 -21.17 -1.10 -8.46
CA LEU A 157 -22.03 -0.22 -9.26
C LEU A 157 -22.25 1.11 -8.54
N MET A 158 -22.43 1.07 -7.22
CA MET A 158 -22.65 2.26 -6.41
C MET A 158 -21.38 3.13 -6.32
N SER A 159 -20.19 2.55 -6.10
CA SER A 159 -18.92 3.29 -6.21
C SER A 159 -18.70 3.83 -7.64
N GLY A 160 -19.12 3.04 -8.64
CA GLY A 160 -19.04 3.39 -10.06
C GLY A 160 -19.87 4.61 -10.47
N THR A 161 -20.92 4.99 -9.73
CA THR A 161 -21.76 6.15 -10.10
C THR A 161 -21.00 7.47 -10.07
N VAL A 162 -20.00 7.60 -9.18
CA VAL A 162 -19.11 8.77 -9.12
C VAL A 162 -18.29 8.85 -10.42
N GLN A 163 -17.69 7.73 -10.82
CA GLN A 163 -16.82 7.66 -12.01
C GLN A 163 -17.62 7.87 -13.30
N MET A 164 -18.78 7.24 -13.43
CA MET A 164 -19.65 7.37 -14.60
C MET A 164 -20.11 8.83 -14.80
N ASN A 165 -20.50 9.50 -13.72
CA ASN A 165 -20.88 10.90 -13.76
C ASN A 165 -19.72 11.81 -14.17
N LEU A 166 -18.50 11.59 -13.65
CA LEU A 166 -17.30 12.32 -14.06
C LEU A 166 -16.97 12.12 -15.54
N CYS A 167 -17.12 10.89 -16.06
CA CYS A 167 -16.93 10.61 -17.48
C CYS A 167 -17.91 11.41 -18.35
N ILE A 168 -19.20 11.45 -17.97
CA ILE A 168 -20.19 12.25 -18.70
C ILE A 168 -19.88 13.75 -18.59
N LYS A 169 -19.52 14.23 -17.39
CA LYS A 169 -19.11 15.62 -17.17
C LYS A 169 -17.97 16.02 -18.10
N ALA A 170 -16.95 15.15 -18.26
CA ALA A 170 -15.81 15.42 -19.12
C ALA A 170 -16.20 15.50 -20.61
N VAL A 171 -17.00 14.55 -21.10
CA VAL A 171 -17.46 14.52 -22.49
C VAL A 171 -18.35 15.73 -22.81
N PHE A 172 -19.30 16.03 -21.94
CA PHE A 172 -20.20 17.17 -22.13
C PHE A 172 -19.51 18.51 -21.89
N GLY A 173 -18.46 18.58 -21.07
CA GLY A 173 -17.69 19.80 -20.83
C GLY A 173 -17.04 20.35 -22.10
N MET A 174 -16.59 19.46 -22.98
CA MET A 174 -16.10 19.85 -24.31
C MET A 174 -17.21 20.44 -25.17
N ALA A 175 -18.41 19.85 -25.13
CA ALA A 175 -19.56 20.32 -25.88
C ALA A 175 -20.10 21.66 -25.34
N THR A 176 -20.19 21.83 -24.03
CA THR A 176 -20.69 23.06 -23.39
C THR A 176 -19.73 24.22 -23.58
N ALA A 177 -18.41 23.98 -23.59
CA ALA A 177 -17.42 25.00 -23.94
C ALA A 177 -17.72 25.61 -25.33
N GLY A 178 -17.72 24.79 -26.39
CA GLY A 178 -17.98 25.27 -27.74
C GLY A 178 -19.41 25.76 -27.98
N LEU A 179 -20.41 25.15 -27.33
CA LEU A 179 -21.80 25.60 -27.43
C LEU A 179 -21.97 26.99 -26.80
N SER A 180 -21.36 27.24 -25.64
CA SER A 180 -21.46 28.52 -24.95
C SER A 180 -20.82 29.67 -25.72
N ASP A 181 -19.82 29.40 -26.56
CA ASP A 181 -19.23 30.41 -27.46
C ASP A 181 -20.18 30.76 -28.62
N ARG A 182 -21.06 29.84 -29.03
CA ARG A 182 -21.95 30.03 -30.19
C ARG A 182 -23.32 30.60 -29.86
N ILE A 183 -23.97 30.06 -28.82
CA ILE A 183 -25.35 30.44 -28.46
C ILE A 183 -25.41 31.44 -27.31
N GLY A 184 -24.25 31.79 -26.73
CA GLY A 184 -24.15 32.67 -25.56
C GLY A 184 -24.02 31.89 -24.25
N ARG A 185 -23.53 32.60 -23.22
CA ARG A 185 -23.23 32.02 -21.91
C ARG A 185 -24.50 31.73 -21.10
N ARG A 186 -25.49 32.63 -21.16
CA ARG A 186 -26.71 32.55 -20.34
C ARG A 186 -27.59 31.35 -20.70
N PRO A 187 -27.93 31.05 -21.98
CA PRO A 187 -28.78 29.91 -22.29
C PRO A 187 -28.13 28.58 -21.91
N VAL A 188 -26.81 28.42 -22.13
CA VAL A 188 -26.08 27.21 -21.72
C VAL A 188 -26.07 27.07 -20.20
N LEU A 189 -25.80 28.17 -19.48
CA LEU A 189 -25.85 28.19 -18.02
C LEU A 189 -27.22 27.75 -17.50
N LEU A 190 -28.30 28.32 -18.01
CA LEU A 190 -29.66 28.00 -17.57
C LEU A 190 -30.04 26.56 -17.87
N VAL A 191 -29.68 26.03 -19.04
CA VAL A 191 -29.91 24.62 -19.38
C VAL A 191 -29.16 23.70 -18.41
N CYS A 192 -27.89 23.98 -18.11
CA CYS A 192 -27.12 23.16 -17.18
C CYS A 192 -27.69 23.21 -15.76
N LEU A 193 -28.04 24.40 -15.25
CA LEU A 193 -28.59 24.57 -13.90
C LEU A 193 -29.98 23.93 -13.74
N THR A 194 -30.85 24.06 -14.75
CA THR A 194 -32.17 23.42 -14.76
C THR A 194 -32.03 21.89 -14.84
N LEU A 195 -31.12 21.39 -15.67
CA LEU A 195 -30.82 19.96 -15.76
C LEU A 195 -30.25 19.42 -14.45
N LEU A 196 -29.37 20.15 -13.78
CA LEU A 196 -28.87 19.82 -12.43
C LEU A 196 -30.01 19.73 -11.42
N SER A 197 -30.94 20.69 -11.43
CA SER A 197 -32.10 20.68 -10.54
C SER A 197 -32.99 19.45 -10.77
N LEU A 198 -33.38 19.20 -12.01
CA LEU A 198 -34.23 18.06 -12.37
C LEU A 198 -33.54 16.72 -12.12
N ALA A 199 -32.27 16.58 -12.49
CA ALA A 199 -31.51 15.36 -12.27
C ALA A 199 -31.32 15.07 -10.76
N SER A 200 -31.09 16.11 -9.95
CA SER A 200 -31.04 15.98 -8.49
C SER A 200 -32.36 15.50 -7.91
N PHE A 201 -33.50 16.04 -8.40
CA PHE A 201 -34.83 15.59 -8.01
C PHE A 201 -35.05 14.11 -8.38
N CYS A 202 -34.69 13.72 -9.60
CA CYS A 202 -34.76 12.33 -10.06
C CYS A 202 -33.88 11.38 -9.23
N CYS A 203 -32.71 11.83 -8.78
CA CYS A 203 -31.85 11.07 -7.86
C CYS A 203 -32.53 10.82 -6.52
N GLY A 204 -33.20 11.84 -5.95
CA GLY A 204 -33.97 11.70 -4.69
C GLY A 204 -35.16 10.74 -4.80
N CYS A 205 -35.79 10.70 -5.98
CA CYS A 205 -36.91 9.80 -6.29
C CYS A 205 -36.50 8.36 -6.63
N ALA A 206 -35.19 8.07 -6.72
CA ALA A 206 -34.72 6.77 -7.17
C ALA A 206 -35.13 5.64 -6.22
N ARG A 207 -35.70 4.57 -6.80
CA ARG A 207 -36.11 3.33 -6.12
C ARG A 207 -35.28 2.11 -6.51
N LYS A 208 -34.51 2.20 -7.59
CA LYS A 208 -33.60 1.17 -8.08
C LYS A 208 -32.29 1.80 -8.55
N ILE A 209 -31.22 1.02 -8.55
CA ILE A 209 -29.89 1.52 -8.92
C ILE A 209 -29.79 1.99 -10.37
N GLU A 210 -30.51 1.38 -11.31
CA GLU A 210 -30.47 1.76 -12.73
C GLU A 210 -31.07 3.16 -12.95
N TRP A 211 -32.18 3.46 -12.26
CA TRP A 211 -32.76 4.80 -12.25
C TRP A 211 -31.79 5.82 -11.66
N PHE A 212 -31.12 5.48 -10.56
CA PHE A 212 -30.15 6.34 -9.92
C PHE A 212 -28.95 6.61 -10.84
N ILE A 213 -28.42 5.59 -11.51
CA ILE A 213 -27.35 5.73 -12.51
C ILE A 213 -27.79 6.66 -13.63
N ALA A 214 -28.96 6.43 -14.24
CA ALA A 214 -29.47 7.28 -15.32
C ALA A 214 -29.59 8.75 -14.87
N SER A 215 -30.11 8.98 -13.66
CA SER A 215 -30.21 10.32 -13.07
C SER A 215 -28.83 10.95 -12.83
N ARG A 216 -27.82 10.17 -12.41
CA ARG A 216 -26.44 10.64 -12.23
C ARG A 216 -25.74 10.96 -13.55
N LEU A 217 -26.05 10.24 -14.63
CA LEU A 217 -25.54 10.59 -15.97
C LEU A 217 -26.10 11.93 -16.42
N LEU A 218 -27.41 12.15 -16.25
CA LEU A 218 -28.05 13.45 -16.52
C LEU A 218 -27.47 14.57 -15.64
N GLN A 219 -27.21 14.27 -14.37
CA GLN A 219 -26.56 15.22 -13.46
C GLN A 219 -25.15 15.57 -13.96
N GLY A 220 -24.40 14.60 -14.50
CA GLY A 220 -23.06 14.83 -15.06
C GLY A 220 -23.08 15.74 -16.28
N MET A 221 -24.12 15.65 -17.12
CA MET A 221 -24.34 16.60 -18.22
C MET A 221 -24.55 18.02 -17.68
N GLY A 222 -25.30 18.18 -16.60
CA GLY A 222 -25.49 19.49 -15.96
C GLY A 222 -24.25 20.00 -15.21
N GLU A 223 -23.44 19.11 -14.62
CA GLU A 223 -22.18 19.45 -13.93
C GLU A 223 -21.08 19.94 -14.90
N SER A 224 -21.29 19.81 -16.22
CA SER A 224 -20.36 20.21 -17.28
C SER A 224 -20.24 21.74 -17.51
N LEU A 225 -20.65 22.53 -16.52
CA LEU A 225 -20.73 23.99 -16.57
C LEU A 225 -19.39 24.70 -16.29
N GLU A 226 -18.42 23.97 -15.74
CA GLU A 226 -17.10 24.48 -15.35
C GLU A 226 -16.36 25.31 -16.44
N PRO A 227 -16.26 24.85 -17.71
CA PRO A 227 -15.66 25.64 -18.78
C PRO A 227 -16.39 26.97 -19.04
N VAL A 228 -17.72 26.99 -18.91
CA VAL A 228 -18.55 28.18 -19.12
C VAL A 228 -18.27 29.21 -18.03
N ILE A 229 -18.09 28.78 -16.77
CA ILE A 229 -17.76 29.67 -15.65
C ILE A 229 -16.40 30.33 -15.86
N PHE A 230 -15.39 29.58 -16.31
CA PHE A 230 -14.08 30.15 -16.63
C PHE A 230 -14.10 31.06 -17.85
N ALA A 231 -14.89 30.73 -18.87
CA ALA A 231 -15.10 31.61 -20.01
C ALA A 231 -15.78 32.92 -19.59
N MET A 232 -16.80 32.85 -18.73
CA MET A 232 -17.44 34.03 -18.15
C MET A 232 -16.43 34.88 -17.36
N ALA A 233 -15.60 34.27 -16.50
CA ALA A 233 -14.54 34.99 -15.78
C ALA A 233 -13.52 35.67 -16.72
N ARG A 234 -13.19 35.04 -17.85
CA ARG A 234 -12.35 35.66 -18.89
C ARG A 234 -13.07 36.83 -19.57
N ASP A 235 -14.36 36.67 -19.87
CA ASP A 235 -15.15 37.64 -20.63
C ASP A 235 -15.48 38.89 -19.78
N TYR A 236 -15.70 38.76 -18.46
CA TYR A 236 -16.00 39.90 -17.56
C TYR A 236 -14.80 40.72 -17.10
N PHE A 237 -13.61 40.10 -17.01
CA PHE A 237 -12.41 40.77 -16.51
C PHE A 237 -11.44 40.95 -17.67
N ALA A 238 -11.11 42.17 -18.10
CA ALA A 238 -10.20 42.37 -19.24
C ALA A 238 -8.72 42.20 -18.85
N GLU A 239 -8.36 42.64 -17.64
CA GLU A 239 -6.97 42.65 -17.19
C GLU A 239 -6.50 41.23 -16.78
N PRO A 240 -5.34 40.75 -17.29
CA PRO A 240 -4.82 39.42 -16.93
C PRO A 240 -4.57 39.20 -15.43
N SER A 241 -4.16 40.25 -14.71
CA SER A 241 -3.91 40.23 -13.27
C SER A 241 -5.20 39.97 -12.48
N GLU A 242 -6.30 40.62 -12.86
CA GLU A 242 -7.62 40.47 -12.24
C GLU A 242 -8.26 39.12 -12.57
N ARG A 243 -8.14 38.67 -13.82
CA ARG A 243 -8.55 37.32 -14.25
C ARG A 243 -7.91 36.25 -13.38
N PHE A 244 -6.61 36.36 -13.13
CA PHE A 244 -5.88 35.42 -12.29
C PHE A 244 -6.42 35.36 -10.86
N VAL A 245 -6.70 36.53 -10.24
CA VAL A 245 -7.25 36.60 -8.89
C VAL A 245 -8.65 35.98 -8.82
N VAL A 246 -9.51 36.25 -9.81
CA VAL A 246 -10.87 35.70 -9.84
C VAL A 246 -10.84 34.18 -10.07
N VAL A 247 -10.04 33.69 -11.00
CA VAL A 247 -9.85 32.25 -11.23
C VAL A 247 -9.33 31.54 -9.97
N ALA A 248 -8.36 32.15 -9.28
CA ALA A 248 -7.87 31.63 -8.00
C ALA A 248 -8.97 31.61 -6.93
N ALA A 249 -9.81 32.65 -6.84
CA ALA A 249 -10.93 32.70 -5.91
C ALA A 249 -11.99 31.63 -6.23
N LEU A 250 -12.31 31.41 -7.50
CA LEU A 250 -13.18 30.32 -7.93
C LEU A 250 -12.60 28.96 -7.49
N GLN A 251 -11.31 28.72 -7.74
CA GLN A 251 -10.66 27.48 -7.32
C GLN A 251 -10.71 27.26 -5.79
N MET A 252 -10.56 28.33 -5.00
CA MET A 252 -10.75 28.24 -3.54
C MET A 252 -12.18 27.85 -3.18
N MET A 253 -13.19 28.41 -3.86
CA MET A 253 -14.59 28.05 -3.63
C MET A 253 -14.90 26.60 -3.98
N ALA A 254 -14.27 26.04 -5.02
CA ALA A 254 -14.36 24.61 -5.32
C ALA A 254 -13.83 23.75 -4.15
N PHE A 255 -12.66 24.08 -3.59
CA PHE A 255 -12.13 23.36 -2.43
C PHE A 255 -13.04 23.47 -1.19
N VAL A 256 -13.68 24.63 -0.99
CA VAL A 256 -14.71 24.78 0.06
C VAL A 256 -15.88 23.82 -0.19
N GLY A 257 -16.36 23.74 -1.43
CA GLY A 257 -17.40 22.79 -1.84
C GLY A 257 -17.03 21.34 -1.52
N ILE A 258 -15.84 20.90 -1.94
CA ILE A 258 -15.30 19.55 -1.68
C ILE A 258 -15.20 19.28 -0.17
N ALA A 259 -14.68 20.23 0.61
CA ALA A 259 -14.49 20.05 2.05
C ALA A 259 -15.83 19.94 2.81
N LEU A 260 -16.86 20.67 2.35
CA LEU A 260 -18.17 20.67 2.99
C LEU A 260 -19.05 19.49 2.57
N ALA A 261 -18.86 18.95 1.37
CA ALA A 261 -19.73 17.92 0.82
C ALA A 261 -19.86 16.68 1.73
N PRO A 262 -18.78 16.01 2.15
CA PRO A 262 -18.89 14.81 2.98
C PRO A 262 -19.50 15.11 4.36
N LEU A 263 -19.28 16.31 4.90
CA LEU A 263 -19.81 16.71 6.19
C LEU A 263 -21.32 16.88 6.13
N VAL A 264 -21.79 17.71 5.19
CA VAL A 264 -23.22 18.01 5.05
C VAL A 264 -23.97 16.77 4.56
N GLY A 265 -23.40 16.03 3.61
CA GLY A 265 -24.03 14.83 3.09
C GLY A 265 -24.07 13.68 4.09
N GLY A 266 -23.02 13.48 4.90
CA GLY A 266 -23.00 12.48 5.97
C GLY A 266 -23.97 12.81 7.11
N LEU A 267 -24.03 14.09 7.55
CA LEU A 267 -24.99 14.53 8.56
C LEU A 267 -26.43 14.46 8.03
N GLY A 268 -26.66 14.92 6.80
CA GLY A 268 -27.97 14.88 6.14
C GLY A 268 -28.49 13.45 6.01
N ALA A 269 -27.65 12.51 5.58
CA ALA A 269 -28.05 11.12 5.48
C ALA A 269 -28.37 10.47 6.82
N HIS A 270 -27.65 10.86 7.88
CA HIS A 270 -27.89 10.33 9.23
C HIS A 270 -29.23 10.79 9.83
N TYR A 271 -29.64 12.05 9.62
CA TYR A 271 -30.84 12.60 10.26
C TYR A 271 -32.08 12.65 9.35
N LEU A 272 -31.91 12.85 8.03
CA LEU A 272 -33.00 13.18 7.09
C LEU A 272 -33.13 12.20 5.92
N SER A 273 -32.30 11.15 5.86
CA SER A 273 -32.09 10.27 4.70
C SER A 273 -31.24 10.90 3.59
N TRP A 274 -30.48 10.06 2.88
CA TRP A 274 -29.68 10.47 1.71
C TRP A 274 -30.55 11.08 0.60
N ARG A 275 -31.84 10.72 0.53
CA ARG A 275 -32.79 11.29 -0.44
C ARG A 275 -33.02 12.78 -0.21
N ALA A 276 -33.06 13.21 1.06
CA ALA A 276 -33.23 14.62 1.40
C ALA A 276 -32.05 15.48 0.91
N SER A 277 -30.82 14.95 0.91
CA SER A 277 -29.65 15.65 0.37
C SER A 277 -29.81 15.95 -1.12
N PHE A 278 -30.38 15.02 -1.90
CA PHE A 278 -30.66 15.23 -3.32
C PHE A 278 -31.83 16.19 -3.58
N PHE A 279 -32.89 16.14 -2.77
CA PHE A 279 -33.96 17.15 -2.85
C PHE A 279 -33.47 18.55 -2.47
N GLY A 280 -32.59 18.66 -1.47
CA GLY A 280 -31.94 19.91 -1.11
C GLY A 280 -31.09 20.47 -2.25
N LEU A 281 -30.32 19.62 -2.93
CA LEU A 281 -29.60 20.00 -4.14
C LEU A 281 -30.54 20.44 -5.27
N ALA A 282 -31.65 19.72 -5.49
CA ALA A 282 -32.63 20.09 -6.51
C ALA A 282 -33.18 21.50 -6.28
N LEU A 283 -33.49 21.83 -5.01
CA LEU A 283 -33.94 23.14 -4.60
C LEU A 283 -32.86 24.21 -4.82
N ILE A 284 -31.63 23.97 -4.37
CA ILE A 284 -30.51 24.92 -4.51
C ILE A 284 -30.23 25.21 -5.98
N TRP A 285 -30.15 24.18 -6.82
CA TRP A 285 -29.95 24.34 -8.25
C TRP A 285 -31.13 25.07 -8.92
N GLY A 286 -32.35 24.79 -8.48
CA GLY A 286 -33.55 25.50 -8.93
C GLY A 286 -33.49 26.99 -8.58
N LEU A 287 -33.11 27.35 -7.36
CA LEU A 287 -32.96 28.74 -6.92
C LEU A 287 -31.84 29.46 -7.69
N LEU A 288 -30.70 28.79 -7.92
CA LEU A 288 -29.61 29.35 -8.73
C LEU A 288 -30.03 29.54 -10.20
N ALA A 289 -30.80 28.60 -10.77
CA ALA A 289 -31.35 28.72 -12.11
C ALA A 289 -32.36 29.89 -12.20
N SER A 290 -33.25 30.03 -11.21
CA SER A 290 -34.20 31.15 -11.14
C SER A 290 -33.49 32.49 -11.00
N TYR A 291 -32.48 32.58 -10.13
CA TYR A 291 -31.69 33.79 -9.97
C TYR A 291 -30.93 34.16 -11.26
N ALA A 292 -30.28 33.19 -11.91
CA ALA A 292 -29.63 33.41 -13.19
C ALA A 292 -30.63 33.83 -14.28
N GLY A 293 -31.83 33.23 -14.29
CA GLY A 293 -32.87 33.54 -15.26
C GLY A 293 -33.36 34.99 -15.17
N LEU A 294 -33.50 35.50 -13.94
CA LEU A 294 -34.00 36.85 -13.66
C LEU A 294 -32.91 37.92 -13.72
N ALA A 295 -31.70 37.62 -13.25
CA ALA A 295 -30.65 38.63 -13.07
C ALA A 295 -29.68 38.70 -14.24
N MET A 296 -29.45 37.60 -14.98
CA MET A 296 -28.38 37.54 -15.97
C MET A 296 -28.78 38.21 -17.28
N VAL A 297 -27.97 39.18 -17.72
CA VAL A 297 -28.01 39.73 -19.08
C VAL A 297 -27.00 38.96 -19.94
N GLU A 298 -27.32 38.72 -21.20
CA GLU A 298 -26.46 37.96 -22.12
C GLU A 298 -25.09 38.65 -22.26
N CYS A 299 -24.01 37.89 -22.08
CA CYS A 299 -22.67 38.32 -22.47
C CYS A 299 -22.31 37.57 -23.75
N CYS A 300 -22.70 38.14 -24.90
CA CYS A 300 -22.13 37.71 -26.17
C CYS A 300 -20.79 38.43 -26.36
N PRO A 301 -19.68 37.71 -26.58
CA PRO A 301 -18.54 38.30 -27.26
C PRO A 301 -18.85 38.39 -28.76
N ASP A 302 -18.72 39.58 -29.35
CA ASP A 302 -18.79 39.83 -30.80
C ASP A 302 -17.54 39.29 -31.52
N GLY A 303 -17.23 38.00 -31.36
CA GLY A 303 -16.02 37.36 -31.90
C GLY A 303 -16.34 36.29 -32.93
N GLU A 304 -15.68 36.34 -34.09
CA GLU A 304 -15.77 35.31 -35.12
C GLU A 304 -15.57 33.90 -34.54
N SER A 305 -16.49 32.99 -34.87
CA SER A 305 -16.44 31.57 -34.50
C SER A 305 -15.20 30.91 -35.12
N GLN A 306 -14.06 30.95 -34.42
CA GLN A 306 -12.89 30.18 -34.82
C GLN A 306 -13.18 28.67 -34.75
N SER A 307 -12.60 27.93 -35.69
CA SER A 307 -12.91 26.52 -35.89
C SER A 307 -12.36 25.66 -34.74
N TYR A 308 -13.26 25.10 -33.93
CA TYR A 308 -12.95 24.19 -32.81
C TYR A 308 -11.99 23.04 -33.20
N LEU A 309 -12.05 22.59 -34.46
CA LEU A 309 -11.20 21.51 -34.98
C LEU A 309 -9.74 21.95 -35.22
N SER A 310 -9.48 23.23 -35.53
CA SER A 310 -8.11 23.72 -35.69
C SER A 310 -7.37 23.83 -34.36
N ASP A 311 -8.06 24.14 -33.26
CA ASP A 311 -7.46 24.19 -31.93
C ASP A 311 -7.21 22.80 -31.31
N LEU A 312 -7.97 21.77 -31.73
CA LEU A 312 -7.73 20.39 -31.32
C LEU A 312 -6.34 19.89 -31.73
N SER A 313 -5.80 20.39 -32.85
CA SER A 313 -4.45 20.08 -33.30
C SER A 313 -3.36 20.66 -32.39
N ARG A 314 -3.63 21.77 -31.68
CA ARG A 314 -2.71 22.38 -30.70
C ARG A 314 -2.69 21.60 -29.39
N ILE A 315 -3.78 20.93 -29.04
CA ILE A 315 -3.87 20.04 -27.86
C ILE A 315 -2.97 18.80 -28.01
N LEU A 316 -2.63 18.42 -29.25
CA LEU A 316 -1.74 17.29 -29.54
C LEU A 316 -0.24 17.60 -29.36
N ASP A 317 0.12 18.81 -28.91
CA ASP A 317 1.50 19.12 -28.50
C ASP A 317 1.93 18.16 -27.36
N PRO A 318 3.01 17.38 -27.54
CA PRO A 318 3.48 16.41 -26.54
C PRO A 318 3.72 17.00 -25.15
N HIS A 319 4.15 18.26 -25.06
CA HIS A 319 4.42 18.90 -23.76
C HIS A 319 3.12 19.22 -23.01
N LEU A 320 2.13 19.77 -23.73
CA LEU A 320 0.82 20.05 -23.17
C LEU A 320 0.09 18.74 -22.82
N LEU A 321 0.19 17.73 -23.68
CA LEU A 321 -0.39 16.42 -23.43
C LEU A 321 0.22 15.76 -22.18
N CYS A 322 1.53 15.90 -21.97
CA CYS A 322 2.20 15.38 -20.77
C CYS A 322 1.69 16.07 -19.48
N LEU A 323 1.51 17.40 -19.51
CA LEU A 323 0.95 18.16 -18.39
C LEU A 323 -0.50 17.72 -18.09
N LEU A 324 -1.35 17.65 -19.11
CA LEU A 324 -2.74 17.23 -18.99
C LEU A 324 -2.87 15.78 -18.49
N LEU A 325 -2.04 14.87 -18.97
CA LEU A 325 -2.00 13.47 -18.51
C LEU A 325 -1.57 13.36 -17.05
N THR A 326 -0.58 14.16 -16.64
CA THR A 326 -0.10 14.18 -15.25
C THR A 326 -1.21 14.65 -14.31
N GLU A 327 -1.87 15.76 -14.64
CA GLU A 327 -3.02 16.27 -13.88
C GLU A 327 -4.18 15.27 -13.84
N SER A 328 -4.49 14.65 -14.98
CA SER A 328 -5.53 13.62 -15.10
C SER A 328 -5.24 12.39 -14.24
N CYS A 329 -3.97 11.96 -14.13
CA CYS A 329 -3.58 10.83 -13.29
C CYS A 329 -3.75 11.15 -11.79
N VAL A 330 -3.38 12.37 -11.39
CA VAL A 330 -3.54 12.83 -9.99
C VAL A 330 -5.03 12.95 -9.64
N MET A 331 -5.81 13.62 -10.47
CA MET A 331 -7.26 13.77 -10.25
C MET A 331 -8.00 12.44 -10.33
N GLY A 332 -7.63 11.55 -11.26
CA GLY A 332 -8.20 10.21 -11.36
C GLY A 332 -7.95 9.37 -10.11
N ALA A 333 -6.74 9.44 -9.53
CA ALA A 333 -6.43 8.80 -8.26
C ALA A 333 -7.23 9.39 -7.09
N TYR A 334 -7.40 10.71 -7.05
CA TYR A 334 -8.21 11.40 -6.04
C TYR A 334 -9.67 10.92 -6.07
N PHE A 335 -10.34 10.97 -7.22
CA PHE A 335 -11.75 10.58 -7.32
C PHE A 335 -11.97 9.08 -7.08
N THR A 336 -11.01 8.24 -7.47
CA THR A 336 -11.04 6.81 -7.14
C THR A 336 -10.92 6.58 -5.63
N PHE A 337 -10.03 7.31 -4.96
CA PHE A 337 -9.93 7.26 -3.50
C PHE A 337 -11.22 7.78 -2.84
N ASN A 338 -11.75 8.90 -3.31
CA ASN A 338 -12.94 9.53 -2.73
C ASN A 338 -14.15 8.58 -2.77
N ALA A 339 -14.46 8.01 -3.94
CA ALA A 339 -15.58 7.08 -4.12
C ALA A 339 -15.47 5.82 -3.23
N ASN A 340 -14.26 5.33 -2.97
CA ASN A 340 -14.04 4.12 -2.17
C ASN A 340 -13.82 4.39 -0.67
N SER A 341 -13.64 5.65 -0.28
CA SER A 341 -13.31 6.05 1.10
C SER A 341 -14.43 5.70 2.09
N SER A 342 -15.69 5.78 1.69
CA SER A 342 -16.84 5.47 2.53
C SER A 342 -16.97 3.99 2.87
N TYR A 343 -16.69 3.11 1.90
CA TYR A 343 -16.64 1.67 2.16
C TYR A 343 -15.48 1.33 3.09
N LEU A 344 -14.33 2.00 2.94
CA LEU A 344 -13.21 1.87 3.85
C LEU A 344 -13.60 2.33 5.27
N ALA A 345 -14.31 3.45 5.40
CA ALA A 345 -14.79 3.96 6.68
C ALA A 345 -15.76 2.99 7.36
N GLU A 346 -16.67 2.37 6.62
CA GLU A 346 -17.61 1.38 7.15
C GLU A 346 -16.89 0.10 7.60
N VAL A 347 -15.89 -0.38 6.84
CA VAL A 347 -15.03 -1.50 7.26
C VAL A 347 -14.28 -1.16 8.55
N VAL A 348 -13.74 0.05 8.67
CA VAL A 348 -13.07 0.52 9.89
C VAL A 348 -14.06 0.62 11.05
N LYS A 349 -15.27 1.14 10.84
CA LYS A 349 -16.33 1.20 11.85
C LYS A 349 -16.72 -0.19 12.33
N GLN A 350 -16.87 -1.17 11.44
CA GLN A 350 -17.13 -2.57 11.81
C GLN A 350 -15.98 -3.19 12.59
N MET A 351 -14.72 -2.89 12.24
CA MET A 351 -13.55 -3.32 13.02
C MET A 351 -13.53 -2.69 14.41
N LEU A 352 -13.85 -1.39 14.51
CA LEU A 352 -13.95 -0.66 15.76
C LEU A 352 -15.07 -1.20 16.64
N GLN A 353 -16.24 -1.45 16.09
CA GLN A 353 -17.40 -1.95 16.83
C GLN A 353 -17.17 -3.39 17.30
N LYS A 354 -16.51 -4.23 16.49
CA LYS A 354 -16.02 -5.55 16.96
C LYS A 354 -15.01 -5.41 18.09
N SER A 355 -14.10 -4.43 18.02
CA SER A 355 -13.13 -4.17 19.09
C SER A 355 -13.80 -3.62 20.37
N LEU A 356 -14.85 -2.81 20.24
CA LEU A 356 -15.61 -2.23 21.35
C LEU A 356 -16.52 -3.27 22.01
N ASN A 357 -17.19 -4.12 21.24
CA ASN A 357 -18.00 -5.24 21.75
C ASN A 357 -17.13 -6.30 22.44
N CYS A 358 -15.91 -6.55 21.95
CA CYS A 358 -14.92 -7.32 22.70
C CYS A 358 -14.45 -6.60 23.98
N GLY A 359 -14.48 -5.26 24.00
CA GLY A 359 -14.14 -4.44 25.15
C GLY A 359 -15.26 -4.37 26.22
N THR A 360 -16.53 -4.56 25.86
CA THR A 360 -17.64 -4.58 26.83
C THR A 360 -17.63 -5.84 27.70
N ILE A 361 -17.01 -6.92 27.22
CA ILE A 361 -16.71 -8.14 28.00
C ILE A 361 -15.48 -7.92 28.91
N ILE A 362 -14.71 -6.85 28.69
CA ILE A 362 -13.47 -6.50 29.41
C ILE A 362 -13.64 -5.09 30.01
N ASN A 363 -14.76 -4.83 30.68
CA ASN A 363 -15.00 -3.53 31.31
C ASN A 363 -14.38 -3.46 32.72
N HIS A 364 -13.06 -3.43 32.76
CA HIS A 364 -12.27 -2.67 33.74
C HIS A 364 -10.86 -2.51 33.16
N HIS A 365 -10.37 -1.26 33.07
CA HIS A 365 -9.04 -0.86 32.57
C HIS A 365 -8.78 -0.83 31.05
N ASN A 366 -9.17 0.25 30.36
CA ASN A 366 -8.22 1.04 29.54
C ASN A 366 -8.83 2.28 28.86
N ASN A 367 -8.41 3.48 29.29
CA ASN A 367 -8.68 4.75 28.60
C ASN A 367 -7.73 5.03 27.41
N TYR A 368 -6.67 4.24 27.21
CA TYR A 368 -5.60 4.52 26.24
C TYR A 368 -5.95 4.23 24.77
N GLN A 369 -6.88 3.30 24.50
CA GLN A 369 -7.26 2.92 23.13
C GLN A 369 -8.12 4.00 22.46
N LYS A 370 -8.99 4.69 23.20
CA LYS A 370 -9.83 5.78 22.68
C LYS A 370 -9.01 6.95 22.13
N ALA A 371 -7.89 7.31 22.78
CA ALA A 371 -7.02 8.41 22.35
C ALA A 371 -6.26 8.14 21.03
N ARG A 372 -5.94 6.87 20.75
CA ARG A 372 -5.18 6.47 19.56
C ARG A 372 -5.98 6.57 18.26
N TRP A 373 -7.29 6.32 18.33
CA TRP A 373 -8.19 6.43 17.18
C TRP A 373 -8.52 7.87 16.80
N LEU A 374 -8.67 8.76 17.80
CA LEU A 374 -8.76 10.20 17.60
C LEU A 374 -7.49 10.79 16.94
N GLY A 375 -6.31 10.23 17.25
CA GLY A 375 -5.05 10.62 16.62
C GLY A 375 -4.93 10.22 15.15
N LEU A 376 -5.47 9.06 14.76
CA LEU A 376 -5.52 8.62 13.36
C LEU A 376 -6.47 9.48 12.52
N TRP A 377 -7.58 9.89 13.09
CA TRP A 377 -8.53 10.82 12.46
C TRP A 377 -7.91 12.20 12.24
N LYS A 378 -7.20 12.74 13.25
CA LYS A 378 -6.43 13.99 13.12
C LYS A 378 -5.34 13.89 12.05
N GLY A 379 -4.67 12.74 11.93
CA GLY A 379 -3.63 12.51 10.92
C GLY A 379 -4.14 12.48 9.48
N GLY A 380 -5.32 11.88 9.25
CA GLY A 380 -5.96 11.88 7.92
C GLY A 380 -6.42 13.27 7.49
N LEU A 381 -7.01 14.04 8.41
CA LEU A 381 -7.42 15.42 8.16
C LEU A 381 -6.23 16.35 7.89
N LEU A 382 -5.13 16.18 8.63
CA LEU A 382 -3.87 16.90 8.41
C LEU A 382 -3.22 16.56 7.06
N ALA A 383 -3.33 15.31 6.59
CA ALA A 383 -2.82 14.92 5.28
C ALA A 383 -3.61 15.56 4.13
N LEU A 384 -4.94 15.67 4.27
CA LEU A 384 -5.82 16.39 3.34
C LEU A 384 -5.49 17.89 3.28
N LEU A 385 -5.25 18.52 4.42
CA LEU A 385 -4.87 19.94 4.50
C LEU A 385 -3.44 20.20 3.98
N CYS A 386 -2.50 19.28 4.20
CA CYS A 386 -1.15 19.37 3.63
C CYS A 386 -1.15 19.17 2.10
N TRP A 387 -2.03 18.34 1.55
CA TRP A 387 -2.16 18.17 0.10
C TRP A 387 -2.71 19.43 -0.58
N ALA A 388 -3.71 20.09 0.02
CA ALA A 388 -4.23 21.38 -0.48
C ALA A 388 -3.16 22.49 -0.56
N GLY A 389 -2.16 22.46 0.31
CA GLY A 389 -1.03 23.40 0.29
C GLY A 389 0.10 23.08 -0.71
N SER A 390 0.07 21.90 -1.36
CA SER A 390 1.17 21.43 -2.22
C SER A 390 1.05 21.87 -3.69
N ASN A 391 -0.13 22.34 -4.12
CA ASN A 391 -0.38 22.73 -5.51
C ASN A 391 0.16 24.12 -5.90
N THR A 392 0.79 24.86 -4.98
CA THR A 392 1.37 26.19 -5.27
C THR A 392 2.89 26.18 -5.54
N SER A 393 3.58 25.03 -5.50
CA SER A 393 5.05 25.00 -5.54
C SER A 393 5.69 24.35 -6.78
N LEU A 394 4.92 24.02 -7.83
CA LEU A 394 5.43 23.29 -9.01
C LEU A 394 5.65 24.14 -10.27
N ALA A 395 5.86 25.45 -10.11
CA ALA A 395 6.22 26.35 -11.22
C ALA A 395 7.75 26.63 -11.34
N GLY A 396 8.62 25.87 -10.65
CA GLY A 396 10.04 26.20 -10.56
C GLY A 396 10.98 25.01 -10.47
N ALA A 397 10.95 24.09 -11.44
CA ALA A 397 12.05 23.14 -11.65
C ALA A 397 11.92 22.46 -13.03
N ALA A 398 12.16 23.21 -14.10
CA ALA A 398 12.52 22.63 -15.40
C ALA A 398 14.02 22.31 -15.39
N GLY A 399 14.39 21.05 -15.65
CA GLY A 399 15.79 20.66 -15.81
C GLY A 399 16.02 19.15 -15.91
N ARG A 400 16.07 18.67 -17.17
CA ARG A 400 16.70 17.43 -17.69
C ARG A 400 15.94 16.09 -17.61
N GLU A 401 15.27 15.80 -18.73
CA GLU A 401 15.59 14.73 -19.71
C GLU A 401 16.01 13.32 -19.24
N ASP A 402 15.15 12.33 -19.52
CA ASP A 402 15.33 11.21 -20.49
C ASP A 402 14.45 10.00 -20.08
N GLY A 403 13.32 9.74 -20.75
CA GLY A 403 13.19 8.81 -21.88
C GLY A 403 12.95 7.36 -21.37
N THR A 404 11.78 6.72 -21.51
CA THR A 404 11.11 6.32 -22.76
C THR A 404 9.76 5.61 -22.47
N CYS A 405 8.78 5.90 -23.33
CA CYS A 405 7.41 5.37 -23.42
C CYS A 405 7.34 3.90 -23.91
N CYS A 406 6.31 3.10 -23.57
CA CYS A 406 5.06 2.82 -24.32
C CYS A 406 4.96 1.27 -24.43
N SER A 407 3.84 0.56 -24.58
CA SER A 407 2.40 0.82 -24.63
C SER A 407 1.69 -0.55 -24.58
N LEU A 408 0.42 -0.58 -24.15
CA LEU A 408 -0.46 -1.75 -24.09
C LEU A 408 -1.66 -1.49 -25.02
N ALA A 409 -2.07 -2.50 -25.79
CA ALA A 409 -3.26 -2.48 -26.64
C ALA A 409 -4.33 -3.48 -26.14
N THR A 410 -5.54 -2.95 -25.91
CA THR A 410 -6.93 -3.37 -26.30
C THR A 410 -7.20 -4.84 -26.72
N ALA A 411 -8.35 -5.51 -26.54
CA ALA A 411 -9.76 -5.30 -26.09
C ALA A 411 -10.38 -6.74 -25.83
N PRO A 412 -11.70 -7.04 -25.96
CA PRO A 412 -12.88 -6.68 -25.17
C PRO A 412 -13.65 -7.90 -24.55
N SER A 413 -14.80 -7.55 -23.96
CA SER A 413 -15.84 -8.24 -23.19
C SER A 413 -16.75 -9.26 -23.91
N GLY A 414 -17.38 -10.15 -23.11
CA GLY A 414 -18.53 -10.98 -23.50
C GLY A 414 -19.16 -11.71 -22.29
N THR A 415 -20.48 -11.54 -22.13
CA THR A 415 -21.34 -11.87 -20.97
C THR A 415 -22.16 -13.15 -21.23
N LEU A 416 -22.54 -13.95 -20.22
CA LEU A 416 -23.82 -14.70 -20.16
C LEU A 416 -24.06 -15.49 -18.84
N LEU A 417 -25.05 -14.99 -18.07
CA LEU A 417 -26.14 -15.62 -17.29
C LEU A 417 -25.93 -16.83 -16.32
N GLU A 418 -26.22 -16.51 -15.05
CA GLU A 418 -27.08 -17.17 -14.04
C GLU A 418 -27.31 -18.70 -14.01
N LEU A 419 -27.03 -19.32 -12.84
CA LEU A 419 -28.03 -20.04 -12.02
C LEU A 419 -27.46 -20.53 -10.66
N HIS A 420 -28.31 -20.41 -9.63
CA HIS A 420 -28.30 -21.04 -8.29
C HIS A 420 -27.61 -20.37 -7.08
N ALA A 421 -28.47 -19.66 -6.34
CA ALA A 421 -28.30 -19.18 -4.98
C ALA A 421 -28.58 -20.26 -3.92
N LYS A 422 -27.68 -20.37 -2.91
CA LYS A 422 -27.95 -20.50 -1.46
C LYS A 422 -26.66 -20.82 -0.68
N ASN A 423 -26.03 -19.79 -0.10
CA ASN A 423 -25.35 -19.80 1.22
C ASN A 423 -24.58 -18.48 1.42
N LYS A 424 -25.16 -17.56 2.21
CA LYS A 424 -24.67 -16.20 2.48
C LYS A 424 -23.59 -16.20 3.57
N ARG A 425 -22.31 -16.26 3.17
CA ARG A 425 -21.10 -15.72 3.86
C ARG A 425 -19.80 -16.17 3.15
N LEU A 426 -19.72 -16.11 1.82
CA LEU A 426 -18.54 -16.60 1.05
C LEU A 426 -18.30 -15.92 -0.34
N PRO A 427 -18.56 -14.63 -0.62
CA PRO A 427 -18.65 -14.18 -2.03
C PRO A 427 -17.30 -14.14 -2.78
N LYS A 428 -16.21 -13.68 -2.15
CA LYS A 428 -14.90 -13.56 -2.84
C LYS A 428 -14.14 -14.90 -2.94
N LEU A 429 -14.49 -15.89 -2.12
CA LEU A 429 -13.91 -17.23 -2.15
C LEU A 429 -14.72 -18.20 -3.03
N LYS A 430 -16.04 -18.02 -3.17
CA LYS A 430 -16.88 -18.83 -4.07
C LYS A 430 -16.65 -18.58 -5.55
N ILE A 431 -16.29 -17.36 -5.98
CA ILE A 431 -15.96 -17.09 -7.39
C ILE A 431 -14.65 -17.78 -7.78
N VAL A 432 -13.68 -17.83 -6.86
CA VAL A 432 -12.46 -18.63 -7.03
C VAL A 432 -12.79 -20.12 -6.92
N SER A 433 -13.72 -20.54 -6.06
CA SER A 433 -14.11 -21.95 -5.94
C SER A 433 -14.90 -22.47 -7.13
N ALA A 434 -15.81 -21.71 -7.76
CA ALA A 434 -16.61 -22.17 -8.90
C ALA A 434 -15.78 -22.26 -10.19
N ALA A 435 -14.96 -21.24 -10.48
CA ALA A 435 -14.02 -21.29 -11.61
C ALA A 435 -12.92 -22.32 -11.38
N ALA A 436 -12.44 -22.49 -10.14
CA ALA A 436 -11.53 -23.57 -9.80
C ALA A 436 -12.21 -24.95 -9.88
N GLN A 437 -13.45 -25.11 -9.43
CA GLN A 437 -14.21 -26.36 -9.52
C GLN A 437 -14.46 -26.75 -10.97
N LEU A 438 -14.82 -25.80 -11.85
CA LEU A 438 -14.93 -26.04 -13.30
C LEU A 438 -13.57 -26.43 -13.94
N LEU A 439 -12.49 -25.72 -13.59
CA LEU A 439 -11.13 -26.02 -14.08
C LEU A 439 -10.49 -27.27 -13.45
N LEU A 440 -11.00 -27.74 -12.31
CA LEU A 440 -10.56 -28.97 -11.66
C LEU A 440 -11.41 -30.18 -12.08
N ALA A 441 -12.66 -29.93 -12.48
CA ALA A 441 -13.54 -30.90 -13.14
C ALA A 441 -13.13 -31.13 -14.59
N THR A 442 -12.40 -30.21 -15.23
CA THR A 442 -11.81 -30.51 -16.54
C THR A 442 -10.77 -31.62 -16.41
N PRO A 443 -10.83 -32.67 -17.26
CA PRO A 443 -9.87 -33.76 -17.22
C PRO A 443 -8.45 -33.23 -17.42
N CYS A 444 -7.49 -33.86 -16.72
CA CYS A 444 -6.07 -33.60 -16.89
C CYS A 444 -5.72 -33.57 -18.38
N ALA A 445 -4.80 -32.69 -18.78
CA ALA A 445 -4.31 -32.65 -20.15
C ALA A 445 -3.84 -34.06 -20.56
N ASN A 446 -4.40 -34.59 -21.64
CA ASN A 446 -3.99 -35.89 -22.17
C ASN A 446 -2.76 -35.66 -23.06
N PRO A 447 -1.74 -36.54 -23.04
CA PRO A 447 -0.67 -36.52 -24.03
C PRO A 447 -1.18 -36.28 -25.45
N CYS A 448 -2.31 -36.88 -25.85
CA CYS A 448 -2.90 -36.73 -27.19
C CYS A 448 -3.49 -35.35 -27.52
N ASP A 449 -3.63 -34.43 -26.55
CA ASP A 449 -4.09 -33.06 -26.82
C ASP A 449 -3.04 -32.25 -27.61
N GLY A 450 -3.48 -31.32 -28.47
CA GLY A 450 -2.59 -30.39 -29.16
C GLY A 450 -1.83 -29.47 -28.20
N LEU A 451 -0.54 -29.22 -28.46
CA LEU A 451 0.35 -28.44 -27.58
C LEU A 451 -0.24 -27.08 -27.18
N GLN A 452 -0.78 -26.32 -28.14
CA GLN A 452 -1.37 -25.00 -27.89
C GLN A 452 -2.54 -25.05 -26.89
N LYS A 453 -3.35 -26.12 -26.94
CA LYS A 453 -4.49 -26.33 -26.03
C LYS A 453 -3.99 -26.61 -24.61
N ILE A 454 -2.92 -27.39 -24.45
CA ILE A 454 -2.30 -27.69 -23.15
C ILE A 454 -1.68 -26.42 -22.55
N GLU A 455 -0.98 -25.62 -23.35
CA GLU A 455 -0.39 -24.36 -22.91
C GLU A 455 -1.43 -23.32 -22.51
N ALA A 456 -2.55 -23.24 -23.25
CA ALA A 456 -3.69 -22.40 -22.88
C ALA A 456 -4.27 -22.82 -21.52
N LYS A 457 -4.51 -24.12 -21.30
CA LYS A 457 -4.93 -24.66 -20.01
C LYS A 457 -3.94 -24.30 -18.89
N ASN A 458 -2.64 -24.49 -19.09
CA ASN A 458 -1.60 -24.13 -18.11
C ASN A 458 -1.59 -22.64 -17.80
N LYS A 459 -1.77 -21.79 -18.82
CA LYS A 459 -1.86 -20.33 -18.65
C LYS A 459 -3.06 -19.95 -17.77
N ASP A 460 -4.20 -20.58 -17.97
CA ASP A 460 -5.40 -20.32 -17.18
C ASP A 460 -5.29 -20.86 -15.75
N LEU A 461 -4.71 -22.05 -15.55
CA LEU A 461 -4.39 -22.57 -14.22
C LEU A 461 -3.42 -21.64 -13.46
N ARG A 462 -2.39 -21.11 -14.13
CA ARG A 462 -1.47 -20.12 -13.52
C ARG A 462 -2.21 -18.83 -13.15
N LYS A 463 -3.14 -18.34 -13.99
CA LYS A 463 -3.97 -17.15 -13.68
C LYS A 463 -4.86 -17.42 -12.46
N LEU A 464 -5.48 -18.59 -12.39
CA LEU A 464 -6.31 -19.02 -11.28
C LEU A 464 -5.48 -19.11 -9.99
N LEU A 465 -4.33 -19.77 -10.05
CA LEU A 465 -3.43 -19.95 -8.92
C LEU A 465 -2.94 -18.61 -8.36
N LYS A 466 -2.63 -17.63 -9.22
CA LYS A 466 -2.28 -16.27 -8.80
C LYS A 466 -3.41 -15.57 -8.03
N LYS A 467 -4.68 -15.94 -8.25
CA LYS A 467 -5.84 -15.36 -7.55
C LYS A 467 -6.16 -16.10 -6.25
N PHE A 468 -5.71 -17.36 -6.11
CA PHE A 468 -5.97 -18.20 -4.95
C PHE A 468 -5.25 -17.68 -3.69
N GLN A 469 -5.99 -17.40 -2.62
CA GLN A 469 -5.42 -17.01 -1.33
C GLN A 469 -5.21 -18.24 -0.46
N TRP A 470 -4.17 -18.21 0.38
CA TRP A 470 -4.00 -19.20 1.43
C TRP A 470 -4.99 -18.94 2.57
N PRO A 471 -5.40 -19.98 3.32
CA PRO A 471 -6.21 -19.79 4.50
C PRO A 471 -5.50 -18.89 5.51
N ARG A 472 -6.30 -18.22 6.34
CA ARG A 472 -5.79 -17.27 7.32
C ARG A 472 -5.00 -18.01 8.40
N LEU A 473 -3.67 -17.97 8.33
CA LEU A 473 -2.80 -18.60 9.32
C LEU A 473 -3.03 -18.01 10.72
N LYS A 474 -3.57 -18.83 11.63
CA LYS A 474 -3.81 -18.51 13.06
C LYS A 474 -2.73 -19.11 13.97
N TYR A 475 -2.14 -20.23 13.58
CA TYR A 475 -1.12 -20.94 14.34
C TYR A 475 0.06 -21.30 13.46
N PHE A 476 1.22 -21.51 14.07
CA PHE A 476 2.39 -22.08 13.42
C PHE A 476 3.03 -23.13 14.32
N TRP A 477 3.74 -24.07 13.72
CA TRP A 477 4.49 -25.10 14.45
C TRP A 477 5.96 -24.71 14.49
N ALA A 478 6.58 -24.87 15.64
CA ALA A 478 8.02 -24.72 15.82
C ALA A 478 8.44 -25.44 17.11
N SER A 479 9.67 -25.95 17.18
CA SER A 479 10.21 -26.57 18.40
C SER A 479 9.31 -27.67 19.00
N GLY A 480 8.63 -28.46 18.16
CA GLY A 480 7.74 -29.53 18.61
C GLY A 480 6.39 -29.07 19.16
N ARG A 481 6.05 -27.78 19.09
CA ARG A 481 4.85 -27.19 19.69
C ARG A 481 4.11 -26.30 18.70
N THR A 482 2.81 -26.11 18.96
CA THR A 482 1.95 -25.20 18.19
C THR A 482 1.79 -23.89 18.93
N TYR A 483 2.02 -22.76 18.24
CA TYR A 483 1.93 -21.42 18.79
C TYR A 483 0.85 -20.60 18.08
N SER A 484 0.07 -19.83 18.85
CA SER A 484 -0.93 -18.91 18.31
C SER A 484 -0.31 -17.58 17.85
N LEU A 485 -0.80 -17.02 16.74
CA LEU A 485 -0.41 -15.72 16.22
C LEU A 485 -1.41 -14.61 16.64
N PRO A 486 -0.93 -13.41 17.01
CA PRO A 486 0.47 -13.03 17.18
C PRO A 486 1.05 -13.58 18.49
N LEU A 487 2.27 -14.12 18.42
CA LEU A 487 3.03 -14.52 19.60
C LEU A 487 3.71 -13.28 20.18
N ARG A 488 3.13 -12.75 21.27
CA ARG A 488 3.60 -11.50 21.90
C ARG A 488 4.95 -11.70 22.60
N ALA A 489 5.67 -10.59 22.77
CA ALA A 489 6.88 -10.56 23.58
C ALA A 489 6.53 -10.90 25.03
N GLU A 490 7.24 -11.84 25.63
CA GLU A 490 7.14 -12.10 27.07
C GLU A 490 7.83 -10.97 27.83
N SER A 491 7.26 -10.58 28.97
CA SER A 491 7.81 -9.55 29.87
C SER A 491 8.97 -10.06 30.72
N ARG A 492 9.44 -11.30 30.51
CA ARG A 492 10.60 -11.82 31.25
C ARG A 492 11.85 -11.10 30.76
N GLU A 493 12.57 -10.48 31.70
CA GLU A 493 13.96 -10.15 31.48
C GLU A 493 14.70 -11.44 31.11
N LEU A 494 15.32 -11.46 29.92
CA LEU A 494 16.21 -12.53 29.51
C LEU A 494 17.43 -12.49 30.44
N SER A 495 17.33 -13.15 31.59
CA SER A 495 18.39 -13.24 32.60
C SER A 495 19.52 -14.17 32.17
N HIS A 496 19.31 -14.99 31.13
CA HIS A 496 20.32 -15.89 30.59
C HIS A 496 21.11 -15.22 29.44
N ARG A 497 22.44 -15.27 29.52
CA ARG A 497 23.33 -14.80 28.45
C ARG A 497 23.33 -15.83 27.30
N PRO A 498 22.99 -15.45 26.06
CA PRO A 498 23.01 -16.36 24.92
C PRO A 498 24.36 -17.04 24.75
N ALA A 499 24.37 -18.32 24.36
CA ALA A 499 25.59 -19.01 23.97
C ALA A 499 26.23 -18.31 22.75
N ASN A 500 27.57 -18.16 22.75
CA ASN A 500 28.27 -17.42 21.70
C ASN A 500 28.00 -17.98 20.28
N ALA A 501 28.00 -19.31 20.12
CA ALA A 501 27.71 -19.95 18.84
C ALA A 501 26.32 -19.62 18.29
N ARG A 502 25.29 -19.53 19.16
CA ARG A 502 23.93 -19.15 18.76
C ARG A 502 23.87 -17.69 18.30
N LEU A 503 24.57 -16.78 18.99
CA LEU A 503 24.65 -15.37 18.56
C LEU A 503 25.38 -15.22 17.22
N GLU A 504 26.40 -16.00 16.96
CA GLU A 504 27.12 -16.01 15.67
C GLU A 504 26.20 -16.51 14.55
N TYR A 505 25.48 -17.61 14.78
CA TYR A 505 24.46 -18.09 13.86
C TYR A 505 23.39 -17.03 13.58
N LEU A 506 22.81 -16.42 14.62
CA LEU A 506 21.80 -15.37 14.45
C LEU A 506 22.35 -14.13 13.72
N ALA A 507 23.61 -13.77 13.94
CA ALA A 507 24.27 -12.68 13.22
C ALA A 507 24.43 -13.00 11.73
N GLY A 508 24.90 -14.21 11.40
CA GLY A 508 24.99 -14.67 10.00
C GLY A 508 23.63 -14.70 9.31
N PHE A 509 22.60 -15.22 9.98
CA PHE A 509 21.26 -15.24 9.44
C PHE A 509 20.68 -13.83 9.24
N PHE A 510 20.87 -12.95 10.23
CA PHE A 510 20.43 -11.56 10.15
C PHE A 510 21.15 -10.80 9.03
N ASP A 511 22.40 -11.12 8.75
CA ASP A 511 23.20 -10.53 7.67
C ASP A 511 22.72 -10.91 6.27
N GLY A 512 22.10 -12.07 6.09
CA GLY A 512 21.33 -12.42 4.90
C GLY A 512 19.95 -11.73 4.91
N ASP A 513 19.03 -12.24 5.73
CA ASP A 513 17.60 -11.94 5.63
C ASP A 513 17.05 -10.90 6.61
N GLY A 514 17.86 -10.44 7.56
CA GLY A 514 17.48 -9.43 8.54
C GLY A 514 17.38 -8.02 7.95
N CYS A 515 16.61 -7.15 8.60
CA CYS A 515 16.47 -5.75 8.21
C CYS A 515 16.47 -4.83 9.43
N VAL A 516 17.29 -3.77 9.36
CA VAL A 516 17.25 -2.65 10.31
C VAL A 516 16.36 -1.56 9.72
N SER A 517 15.30 -1.18 10.43
CA SER A 517 14.30 -0.20 9.98
C SER A 517 13.98 0.82 11.07
N CYS A 518 13.38 1.94 10.68
CA CYS A 518 12.99 3.02 11.57
C CYS A 518 11.58 3.51 11.20
N GLN A 519 10.67 3.53 12.17
CA GLN A 519 9.32 4.07 11.97
C GLN A 519 9.27 5.56 12.34
N THR A 520 8.45 6.32 11.60
CA THR A 520 8.23 7.75 11.81
C THR A 520 7.38 8.06 13.04
N CYS A 521 6.57 7.10 13.49
CA CYS A 521 5.60 7.24 14.58
C CYS A 521 6.01 6.58 15.91
N LEU A 522 6.99 5.67 15.92
CA LEU A 522 7.51 5.04 17.13
C LEU A 522 8.89 5.59 17.50
N SER A 523 9.15 5.75 18.79
CA SER A 523 10.36 6.32 19.38
C SER A 523 11.60 5.40 19.31
N GLY A 524 11.80 4.62 18.25
CA GLY A 524 12.92 3.66 18.22
C GLY A 524 13.27 3.01 16.88
N CYS A 525 14.50 2.48 16.83
CA CYS A 525 14.96 1.52 15.82
C CYS A 525 14.18 0.19 15.95
N MET A 526 14.05 -0.52 14.84
CA MET A 526 13.36 -1.79 14.73
C MET A 526 14.23 -2.78 13.97
N LEU A 527 14.38 -3.98 14.52
CA LEU A 527 15.01 -5.10 13.83
C LEU A 527 13.90 -6.08 13.44
N VAL A 528 13.93 -6.52 12.19
CA VAL A 528 12.92 -7.41 11.61
C VAL A 528 13.64 -8.55 10.88
N VAL A 529 13.13 -9.77 11.06
CA VAL A 529 13.49 -10.93 10.24
C VAL A 529 12.19 -11.52 9.72
N VAL A 530 12.13 -11.81 8.43
CA VAL A 530 10.92 -12.30 7.76
C VAL A 530 11.22 -13.67 7.18
N GLN A 531 10.40 -14.67 7.50
CA GLN A 531 10.55 -16.03 6.98
C GLN A 531 9.21 -16.64 6.59
N SER A 532 9.27 -17.67 5.76
CA SER A 532 8.10 -18.48 5.44
C SER A 532 7.59 -19.21 6.70
N CYS A 533 6.30 -19.58 6.73
CA CYS A 533 5.72 -20.28 7.87
C CYS A 533 6.40 -21.63 8.19
N ASP A 534 7.02 -22.27 7.21
CA ASP A 534 7.67 -23.58 7.37
C ASP A 534 9.09 -23.46 7.95
N GLN A 535 9.59 -22.22 8.08
CA GLN A 535 10.88 -21.90 8.66
C GLN A 535 10.67 -21.04 9.91
N ALA A 536 9.65 -21.37 10.70
CA ALA A 536 9.31 -20.62 11.91
C ALA A 536 10.31 -20.88 13.04
N GLU A 537 11.07 -21.98 13.00
CA GLU A 537 12.09 -22.38 13.97
C GLU A 537 13.15 -21.30 14.15
N VAL A 538 13.65 -20.71 13.06
CA VAL A 538 14.64 -19.64 13.18
C VAL A 538 14.05 -18.38 13.81
N LEU A 539 12.77 -18.06 13.53
CA LEU A 539 12.09 -16.92 14.16
C LEU A 539 11.89 -17.15 15.67
N MET A 540 11.62 -18.40 16.07
CA MET A 540 11.57 -18.79 17.48
C MET A 540 12.94 -18.63 18.14
N LEU A 541 14.03 -19.03 17.47
CA LEU A 541 15.39 -18.81 17.99
C LEU A 541 15.70 -17.33 18.18
N PHE A 542 15.32 -16.47 17.23
CA PHE A 542 15.40 -15.01 17.38
C PHE A 542 14.59 -14.51 18.58
N ARG A 543 13.38 -15.03 18.79
CA ARG A 543 12.52 -14.68 19.93
C ARG A 543 13.11 -15.12 21.27
N GLU A 544 13.65 -16.33 21.34
CA GLU A 544 14.21 -16.91 22.55
C GLU A 544 15.49 -16.21 22.99
N GLU A 545 16.40 -15.90 22.05
CA GLU A 545 17.70 -15.31 22.38
C GLU A 545 17.68 -13.77 22.47
N LEU A 546 16.81 -13.10 21.69
CA LEU A 546 16.79 -11.63 21.56
C LEU A 546 15.46 -10.99 21.98
N GLY A 547 14.47 -11.79 22.37
CA GLY A 547 13.13 -11.33 22.74
C GLY A 547 12.30 -10.89 21.53
N GLY A 548 11.28 -10.05 21.74
CA GLY A 548 10.44 -9.54 20.66
C GLY A 548 9.21 -10.41 20.38
N SER A 549 8.49 -10.08 19.31
CA SER A 549 7.21 -10.70 18.97
C SER A 549 7.26 -11.33 17.58
N ILE A 550 6.56 -12.45 17.42
CA ILE A 550 6.34 -13.07 16.11
C ILE A 550 4.91 -12.79 15.69
N SER A 551 4.74 -12.24 14.50
CA SER A 551 3.43 -11.93 13.95
C SER A 551 3.37 -12.26 12.47
N ARG A 552 2.17 -12.37 11.93
CA ARG A 552 1.98 -12.55 10.49
C ARG A 552 2.28 -11.25 9.76
N LEU A 553 3.11 -11.30 8.71
CA LEU A 553 3.39 -10.16 7.85
C LEU A 553 2.50 -10.14 6.61
N GLN A 554 2.45 -11.25 5.88
CA GLN A 554 1.76 -11.33 4.60
C GLN A 554 1.00 -12.66 4.49
N GLU A 555 -0.24 -12.58 4.01
CA GLU A 555 -1.03 -13.77 3.68
C GLU A 555 -0.47 -14.42 2.40
N GLY A 556 -0.43 -15.76 2.39
CA GLY A 556 0.04 -16.50 1.22
C GLY A 556 -0.88 -16.29 0.02
N LYS A 557 -0.31 -16.31 -1.19
CA LYS A 557 -1.07 -16.16 -2.45
C LYS A 557 -0.44 -17.02 -3.54
N GLY A 558 -1.24 -17.95 -4.09
CA GLY A 558 -0.79 -18.94 -5.07
C GLY A 558 0.40 -19.76 -4.56
N LEU A 559 1.52 -19.71 -5.29
CA LEU A 559 2.77 -20.39 -4.92
C LEU A 559 3.55 -19.71 -3.78
N ARG A 560 3.16 -18.50 -3.36
CA ARG A 560 3.82 -17.79 -2.26
C ARG A 560 3.19 -18.20 -0.94
N LYS A 561 3.95 -18.88 -0.09
CA LYS A 561 3.52 -19.30 1.25
C LYS A 561 3.31 -18.08 2.17
N PRO A 562 2.50 -18.22 3.24
CA PRO A 562 2.37 -17.18 4.26
C PRO A 562 3.71 -16.81 4.89
N MET A 563 3.93 -15.52 5.15
CA MET A 563 5.16 -15.01 5.74
C MET A 563 4.93 -14.57 7.19
N LEU A 564 5.81 -15.03 8.06
CA LEU A 564 5.92 -14.62 9.46
C LEU A 564 7.04 -13.58 9.59
N GLN A 565 6.87 -12.66 10.53
CA GLN A 565 7.90 -11.69 10.90
C GLN A 565 8.20 -11.82 12.39
N TRP A 566 9.48 -11.99 12.72
CA TRP A 566 10.01 -11.63 14.02
C TRP A 566 10.29 -10.13 14.03
N ARG A 567 9.87 -9.44 15.10
CA ARG A 567 10.05 -8.00 15.25
C ARG A 567 10.42 -7.66 16.68
N VAL A 568 11.43 -6.81 16.82
CA VAL A 568 11.82 -6.19 18.08
C VAL A 568 11.95 -4.66 17.91
N CYS A 569 11.48 -3.90 18.90
CA CYS A 569 11.46 -2.43 18.91
C CYS A 569 12.04 -1.87 20.22
N GLY A 570 12.39 -0.58 20.22
CA GLY A 570 12.73 0.15 21.45
C GLY A 570 14.01 -0.34 22.14
N ASP A 571 14.00 -0.48 23.47
CA ASP A 571 15.16 -0.95 24.23
C ASP A 571 15.59 -2.37 23.88
N SER A 572 14.63 -3.25 23.61
CA SER A 572 14.91 -4.61 23.17
C SER A 572 15.63 -4.61 21.82
N ALA A 573 15.27 -3.71 20.90
CA ALA A 573 15.97 -3.57 19.61
C ALA A 573 17.39 -3.04 19.79
N ARG A 574 17.60 -2.07 20.70
CA ARG A 574 18.94 -1.58 21.06
C ARG A 574 19.82 -2.68 21.65
N ARG A 575 19.27 -3.54 22.50
CA ARG A 575 20.00 -4.69 23.07
C ARG A 575 20.32 -5.73 22.00
N ALA A 576 19.35 -6.12 21.19
CA ALA A 576 19.57 -7.05 20.08
C ALA A 576 20.65 -6.54 19.11
N ALA A 577 20.61 -5.26 18.76
CA ALA A 577 21.63 -4.63 17.93
C ALA A 577 23.03 -4.68 18.56
N ARG A 578 23.15 -4.45 19.87
CA ARG A 578 24.42 -4.58 20.61
C ARG A 578 24.99 -5.99 20.60
N LEU A 579 24.13 -7.01 20.68
CA LEU A 579 24.57 -8.41 20.70
C LEU A 579 25.00 -8.91 19.31
N LEU A 580 24.28 -8.48 18.26
CA LEU A 580 24.53 -8.91 16.88
C LEU A 580 25.67 -8.14 16.20
N ALA A 581 25.84 -6.83 16.49
CA ALA A 581 26.81 -6.00 15.78
C ALA A 581 28.26 -6.54 15.78
N PRO A 582 28.83 -7.03 16.90
CA PRO A 582 30.21 -7.52 16.91
C PRO A 582 30.46 -8.75 16.04
N ARG A 583 29.41 -9.50 15.70
CA ARG A 583 29.48 -10.77 14.95
C ARG A 583 28.93 -10.65 13.53
N SER A 584 28.38 -9.49 13.18
CA SER A 584 27.85 -9.19 11.86
C SER A 584 28.99 -8.68 10.96
N ILE A 585 28.91 -9.01 9.68
CA ILE A 585 29.80 -8.56 8.60
C ILE A 585 29.06 -7.53 7.75
N THR A 586 27.92 -7.90 7.13
CA THR A 586 27.24 -7.06 6.14
C THR A 586 26.41 -5.95 6.77
N LYS A 587 25.73 -6.23 7.88
CA LYS A 587 24.83 -5.28 8.55
C LYS A 587 25.44 -4.66 9.81
N GLN A 588 26.73 -4.86 10.06
CA GLN A 588 27.42 -4.40 11.27
C GLN A 588 27.26 -2.90 11.49
N LYS A 589 27.56 -2.08 10.48
CA LYS A 589 27.42 -0.62 10.59
C LYS A 589 25.97 -0.21 10.87
N GLN A 590 24.99 -0.89 10.26
CA GLN A 590 23.57 -0.62 10.49
C GLN A 590 23.18 -0.96 11.94
N LEU A 591 23.69 -2.06 12.49
CA LEU A 591 23.45 -2.49 13.87
C LEU A 591 24.17 -1.58 14.88
N LEU A 592 25.39 -1.14 14.59
CA LEU A 592 26.12 -0.17 15.40
C LEU A 592 25.41 1.18 15.47
N LEU A 593 24.72 1.60 14.40
CA LEU A 593 23.84 2.77 14.43
C LEU A 593 22.55 2.53 15.22
N ALA A 594 22.01 1.31 15.16
CA ALA A 594 20.78 0.92 15.88
C ALA A 594 20.98 0.79 17.41
N SER A 595 22.18 0.43 17.84
CA SER A 595 22.53 0.21 19.26
C SER A 595 22.32 1.46 20.14
N PRO A 596 22.93 2.64 19.83
CA PRO A 596 22.76 3.87 20.60
C PRO A 596 21.60 4.73 20.07
N TRP A 597 20.47 4.12 19.71
CA TRP A 597 19.38 4.87 19.06
C TRP A 597 18.84 6.01 19.95
N PRO A 598 18.86 7.27 19.49
CA PRO A 598 18.54 8.42 20.33
C PRO A 598 17.06 8.46 20.72
N LYS A 599 16.78 8.85 21.97
CA LYS A 599 15.42 9.05 22.49
C LYS A 599 14.78 10.33 21.92
N THR A 600 15.55 11.41 21.79
CA THR A 600 15.11 12.74 21.30
C THR A 600 14.78 12.73 19.81
N LYS A 601 13.71 13.43 19.38
CA LYS A 601 13.22 13.45 17.99
C LYS A 601 14.22 14.07 16.99
N SER A 602 14.78 15.24 17.30
CA SER A 602 15.72 15.96 16.40
C SER A 602 16.96 15.10 16.03
N ARG A 603 17.56 14.39 16.98
CA ARG A 603 18.71 13.49 16.72
C ARG A 603 18.35 12.21 15.96
N ARG A 604 17.06 11.82 15.89
CA ARG A 604 16.60 10.63 15.14
C ARG A 604 16.60 10.85 13.62
N GLU A 605 16.37 12.07 13.16
CA GLU A 605 16.33 12.38 11.72
C GLU A 605 17.71 12.23 11.08
N GLY A 606 18.77 12.73 11.72
CA GLY A 606 20.15 12.53 11.27
C GLY A 606 20.55 11.05 11.21
N ARG A 607 20.25 10.27 12.27
CA ARG A 607 20.53 8.82 12.30
C ARG A 607 19.74 8.04 11.25
N LYS A 608 18.52 8.47 10.93
CA LYS A 608 17.71 7.87 9.85
C LYS A 608 18.36 8.13 8.49
N ALA A 609 18.84 9.35 8.22
CA ALA A 609 19.54 9.67 6.98
C ALA A 609 20.81 8.82 6.82
N GLU A 610 21.59 8.67 7.90
CA GLU A 610 22.79 7.84 7.95
C GLU A 610 22.49 6.35 7.67
N LEU A 611 21.45 5.81 8.30
CA LEU A 611 20.99 4.43 8.04
C LEU A 611 20.53 4.25 6.57
N CYS A 612 19.82 5.22 6.00
CA CYS A 612 19.42 5.19 4.60
C CYS A 612 20.62 5.22 3.65
N ALA A 613 21.68 5.98 3.99
CA ALA A 613 22.92 6.02 3.20
C ALA A 613 23.66 4.67 3.23
N LEU A 614 23.73 4.00 4.39
CA LEU A 614 24.35 2.67 4.52
C LEU A 614 23.65 1.58 3.70
N LYS A 615 22.36 1.74 3.38
CA LYS A 615 21.62 0.80 2.52
C LYS A 615 21.93 0.93 1.03
N LYS A 616 22.54 2.05 0.60
CA LYS A 616 22.87 2.32 -0.80
C LYS A 616 24.22 1.75 -1.24
N HIS A 617 25.13 1.48 -0.31
CA HIS A 617 26.50 1.06 -0.59
C HIS A 617 26.88 -0.20 0.21
N ASP A 618 27.92 -0.90 -0.24
CA ASP A 618 28.47 -2.04 0.50
C ASP A 618 29.03 -1.57 1.86
N SER A 619 28.31 -1.89 2.92
CA SER A 619 28.67 -1.54 4.30
C SER A 619 29.37 -2.69 5.02
N ALA A 620 29.68 -3.78 4.30
CA ALA A 620 30.33 -4.94 4.87
C ALA A 620 31.75 -4.64 5.40
N VAL A 621 32.06 -5.22 6.54
CA VAL A 621 33.34 -5.08 7.25
C VAL A 621 34.07 -6.42 7.22
N SER A 622 35.38 -6.41 7.00
CA SER A 622 36.21 -7.61 7.17
C SER A 622 36.19 -8.02 8.65
N GLY A 623 35.68 -9.21 8.95
CA GLY A 623 35.60 -9.71 10.32
C GLY A 623 35.83 -11.22 10.41
N PRO A 624 36.13 -11.75 11.61
CA PRO A 624 36.37 -13.18 11.78
C PRO A 624 35.07 -13.96 11.53
N CYS A 625 35.10 -14.81 10.51
CA CYS A 625 34.03 -15.79 10.25
C CYS A 625 34.19 -16.99 11.20
N SER A 626 33.07 -17.58 11.60
CA SER A 626 33.02 -18.86 12.29
C SER A 626 32.10 -19.82 11.52
N TRP A 627 32.18 -21.12 11.83
CA TRP A 627 31.26 -22.09 11.24
C TRP A 627 29.80 -21.82 11.64
N SER A 628 29.53 -21.33 12.85
CA SER A 628 28.17 -20.95 13.28
C SER A 628 27.65 -19.74 12.52
N TYR A 629 28.47 -18.69 12.34
CA TYR A 629 28.11 -17.57 11.48
C TYR A 629 27.84 -18.02 10.05
N PHE A 630 28.69 -18.88 9.50
CA PHE A 630 28.53 -19.39 8.14
C PHE A 630 27.25 -20.24 8.02
N ALA A 631 26.92 -21.09 8.99
CA ALA A 631 25.65 -21.83 9.01
C ALA A 631 24.44 -20.91 8.94
N GLY A 632 24.40 -19.85 9.77
CA GLY A 632 23.31 -18.87 9.73
C GLY A 632 23.22 -18.12 8.41
N PHE A 633 24.36 -17.67 7.86
CA PHE A 633 24.39 -16.97 6.58
C PHE A 633 23.99 -17.87 5.40
N PHE A 634 24.40 -19.14 5.43
CA PHE A 634 24.02 -20.14 4.42
C PHE A 634 22.54 -20.50 4.50
N ASP A 635 21.96 -20.54 5.71
CA ASP A 635 20.53 -20.75 5.89
C ASP A 635 19.68 -19.60 5.35
N ALA A 636 20.19 -18.37 5.35
CA ALA A 636 19.54 -17.25 4.67
C ALA A 636 19.77 -17.30 3.14
N GLU A 637 21.03 -17.27 2.67
CA GLU A 637 21.39 -16.93 1.27
C GLU A 637 21.95 -18.12 0.45
N GLY A 638 22.22 -19.25 1.11
CA GLY A 638 22.84 -20.43 0.49
C GLY A 638 21.87 -21.31 -0.30
N TYR A 639 22.40 -22.05 -1.27
CA TYR A 639 21.67 -23.00 -2.09
C TYR A 639 22.45 -24.31 -2.22
N ILE A 640 21.75 -25.43 -2.06
CA ILE A 640 22.28 -26.77 -2.30
C ILE A 640 21.72 -27.24 -3.65
N LYS A 641 22.61 -27.54 -4.59
CA LYS A 641 22.23 -28.00 -5.93
C LYS A 641 22.95 -29.29 -6.27
N GLN A 642 22.21 -30.24 -6.81
CA GLN A 642 22.77 -31.40 -7.49
C GLN A 642 22.93 -31.09 -8.99
N LYS A 643 24.11 -31.35 -9.53
CA LYS A 643 24.42 -31.17 -10.96
C LYS A 643 24.08 -32.45 -11.74
N ASN A 644 23.31 -32.29 -12.83
CA ASN A 644 23.03 -33.32 -13.85
C ASN A 644 22.49 -34.69 -13.34
N ARG A 645 21.76 -34.74 -12.21
CA ARG A 645 21.32 -36.02 -11.58
C ARG A 645 22.44 -37.05 -11.37
N GLY A 646 23.71 -36.64 -11.47
CA GLY A 646 24.86 -37.48 -11.13
C GLY A 646 25.24 -37.29 -9.67
N ALA A 647 26.28 -37.99 -9.24
CA ALA A 647 26.89 -37.83 -7.92
C ALA A 647 27.75 -36.55 -7.84
N SER A 648 27.20 -35.41 -8.26
CA SER A 648 27.89 -34.12 -8.23
C SER A 648 27.03 -33.08 -7.54
N LEU A 649 27.62 -32.40 -6.55
CA LEU A 649 27.01 -31.32 -5.80
C LEU A 649 27.68 -30.00 -6.10
N SER A 650 26.90 -28.94 -5.92
CA SER A 650 27.40 -27.58 -5.82
C SER A 650 26.66 -26.80 -4.74
N LEU A 651 27.43 -26.12 -3.91
CA LEU A 651 26.93 -25.14 -2.95
C LEU A 651 27.12 -23.75 -3.54
N GLU A 652 26.08 -22.93 -3.54
CA GLU A 652 26.13 -21.57 -4.08
C GLU A 652 25.60 -20.57 -3.07
N ILE A 653 26.27 -19.42 -2.93
CA ILE A 653 25.79 -18.26 -2.17
C ILE A 653 25.83 -17.07 -3.11
N LYS A 654 24.70 -16.38 -3.25
CA LYS A 654 24.58 -15.21 -4.12
C LYS A 654 24.49 -13.96 -3.27
N GLN A 655 25.30 -12.95 -3.55
CA GLN A 655 25.26 -11.71 -2.79
C GLN A 655 25.60 -10.50 -3.66
N LYS A 656 24.91 -9.38 -3.44
CA LYS A 656 25.17 -8.10 -4.12
C LYS A 656 26.49 -7.47 -3.66
N HIS A 657 26.83 -7.69 -2.39
CA HIS A 657 28.00 -7.14 -1.73
C HIS A 657 29.13 -8.19 -1.70
N PRO A 658 30.23 -8.03 -2.46
CA PRO A 658 31.22 -9.08 -2.65
C PRO A 658 32.11 -9.32 -1.42
N ARG A 659 32.24 -8.34 -0.51
CA ARG A 659 33.17 -8.43 0.62
C ARG A 659 32.91 -9.60 1.56
N VAL A 660 31.64 -9.87 1.89
CA VAL A 660 31.27 -11.01 2.75
C VAL A 660 31.60 -12.35 2.08
N LEU A 661 31.47 -12.45 0.76
CA LEU A 661 31.85 -13.66 0.03
C LEU A 661 33.38 -13.87 0.04
N GLY A 662 34.15 -12.78 0.02
CA GLY A 662 35.60 -12.81 0.23
C GLY A 662 35.98 -13.37 1.60
N SER A 663 35.37 -12.84 2.67
CA SER A 663 35.59 -13.33 4.04
C SER A 663 35.18 -14.80 4.23
N LEU A 664 34.08 -15.23 3.60
CA LEU A 664 33.66 -16.64 3.64
C LEU A 664 34.62 -17.54 2.84
N ARG A 665 35.11 -17.08 1.69
CA ARG A 665 36.11 -17.80 0.88
C ARG A 665 37.40 -18.02 1.65
N GLU A 666 37.96 -16.97 2.22
CA GLU A 666 39.20 -17.04 3.00
C GLU A 666 39.04 -17.97 4.21
N PHE A 667 37.90 -17.88 4.90
CA PHE A 667 37.57 -18.75 6.02
C PHE A 667 37.52 -20.24 5.63
N VAL A 668 36.81 -20.58 4.54
CA VAL A 668 36.71 -21.97 4.06
C VAL A 668 38.06 -22.50 3.59
N ALA A 669 38.86 -21.68 2.92
CA ALA A 669 40.21 -22.04 2.50
C ALA A 669 41.10 -22.33 3.72
N THR A 670 41.03 -21.50 4.75
CA THR A 670 41.87 -21.63 5.96
C THR A 670 41.46 -22.81 6.83
N THR A 671 40.16 -23.06 7.00
CA THR A 671 39.64 -24.07 7.94
C THR A 671 39.47 -25.46 7.35
N SER A 672 39.26 -25.56 6.02
CA SER A 672 39.00 -26.84 5.34
C SER A 672 39.96 -27.12 4.19
N GLY A 673 40.84 -26.18 3.80
CA GLY A 673 41.74 -26.36 2.66
C GLY A 673 41.03 -26.42 1.30
N ILE A 674 39.76 -26.03 1.23
CA ILE A 674 38.94 -26.12 0.01
C ILE A 674 38.99 -24.77 -0.71
N ASP A 675 39.49 -24.75 -1.95
CA ASP A 675 39.35 -23.56 -2.79
C ASP A 675 37.92 -23.44 -3.33
N THR A 676 37.38 -22.22 -3.23
CA THR A 676 36.02 -21.90 -3.62
C THR A 676 36.04 -20.98 -4.84
N ALA A 677 35.25 -21.29 -5.86
CA ALA A 677 35.17 -20.47 -7.05
C ALA A 677 34.36 -19.19 -6.77
N PHE A 678 34.92 -18.04 -7.14
CA PHE A 678 34.26 -16.75 -7.06
C PHE A 678 33.91 -16.25 -8.47
N ARG A 679 32.63 -15.93 -8.72
CA ARG A 679 32.16 -15.45 -10.02
C ARG A 679 31.43 -14.11 -9.86
N ASN A 680 31.86 -13.11 -10.64
CA ASN A 680 31.21 -11.80 -10.68
C ASN A 680 30.30 -11.70 -11.90
N TYR A 681 29.02 -11.39 -11.69
CA TYR A 681 28.04 -11.19 -12.76
C TYR A 681 27.70 -9.71 -12.89
N THR A 682 28.54 -8.99 -13.64
CA THR A 682 28.42 -7.53 -13.87
C THR A 682 27.08 -7.12 -14.48
N LYS A 683 26.54 -7.91 -15.42
CA LYS A 683 25.23 -7.65 -16.05
C LYS A 683 24.03 -7.71 -15.08
N LEU A 684 24.14 -8.46 -13.99
CA LEU A 684 23.04 -8.69 -13.04
C LEU A 684 23.31 -8.12 -11.64
N ALA A 685 24.42 -7.39 -11.47
CA ALA A 685 24.83 -6.72 -10.23
C ALA A 685 24.87 -7.64 -8.99
N TYR A 686 25.37 -8.88 -9.14
CA TYR A 686 25.63 -9.78 -8.00
C TYR A 686 26.89 -10.64 -8.21
N CYS A 687 27.44 -11.14 -7.10
CA CYS A 687 28.54 -12.09 -7.05
C CYS A 687 28.07 -13.44 -6.52
N VAL A 688 28.76 -14.51 -6.90
CA VAL A 688 28.46 -15.88 -6.47
C VAL A 688 29.72 -16.56 -5.94
N LEU A 689 29.62 -17.07 -4.71
CA LEU A 689 30.57 -18.01 -4.15
C LEU A 689 30.06 -19.43 -4.45
N CYS A 690 30.89 -20.25 -5.08
CA CYS A 690 30.52 -21.59 -5.51
C CYS A 690 31.55 -22.63 -5.06
N VAL A 691 31.07 -23.64 -4.34
CA VAL A 691 31.84 -24.86 -4.08
C VAL A 691 31.31 -25.94 -5.01
N SER A 692 32.21 -26.66 -5.67
CA SER A 692 31.88 -27.77 -6.55
C SER A 692 32.66 -29.02 -6.16
N GLY A 693 32.09 -30.19 -6.45
CA GLY A 693 32.71 -31.48 -6.15
C GLY A 693 32.03 -32.15 -4.95
N LEU A 694 31.78 -33.46 -5.06
CA LEU A 694 30.98 -34.20 -4.09
C LEU A 694 31.62 -34.19 -2.70
N SER A 695 32.91 -34.56 -2.59
CA SER A 695 33.64 -34.62 -1.32
C SER A 695 33.66 -33.27 -0.60
N ASN A 696 34.11 -32.22 -1.29
CA ASN A 696 34.19 -30.86 -0.75
C ASN A 696 32.82 -30.35 -0.28
N CYS A 697 31.76 -30.59 -1.06
CA CYS A 697 30.41 -30.20 -0.68
C CYS A 697 29.92 -30.97 0.55
N LYS A 698 30.16 -32.28 0.62
CA LYS A 698 29.78 -33.09 1.80
C LYS A 698 30.51 -32.64 3.05
N GLN A 699 31.82 -32.40 2.96
CA GLN A 699 32.63 -31.92 4.08
C GLN A 699 32.10 -30.58 4.62
N ILE A 700 31.81 -29.61 3.76
CA ILE A 700 31.25 -28.32 4.17
C ILE A 700 29.85 -28.50 4.78
N LEU A 701 28.97 -29.28 4.15
CA LEU A 701 27.62 -29.52 4.68
C LEU A 701 27.65 -30.18 6.06
N GLN A 702 28.57 -31.12 6.28
CA GLN A 702 28.76 -31.76 7.58
C GLN A 702 29.20 -30.74 8.64
N ARG A 703 30.17 -29.87 8.33
CA ARG A 703 30.59 -28.78 9.22
C ARG A 703 29.47 -27.79 9.52
N LEU A 704 28.65 -27.46 8.52
CA LEU A 704 27.50 -26.57 8.72
C LEU A 704 26.44 -27.21 9.64
N LEU A 705 26.16 -28.50 9.47
CA LEU A 705 25.26 -29.25 10.35
C LEU A 705 25.80 -29.31 11.78
N GLU A 706 27.08 -29.63 11.98
CA GLU A 706 27.76 -29.60 13.29
C GLU A 706 27.68 -28.22 13.94
N ALA A 707 27.73 -27.15 13.14
CA ALA A 707 27.65 -25.77 13.60
C ALA A 707 26.22 -25.25 13.83
N GLY A 708 25.20 -26.09 13.62
CA GLY A 708 23.81 -25.77 13.90
C GLY A 708 23.01 -25.22 12.71
N LEU A 709 23.27 -25.67 11.48
CA LEU A 709 22.40 -25.41 10.32
C LEU A 709 20.97 -25.89 10.62
N LEU A 710 19.97 -25.02 10.46
CA LEU A 710 18.56 -25.26 10.80
C LEU A 710 17.67 -25.32 9.56
N CYS A 711 17.54 -24.20 8.84
CA CYS A 711 16.53 -24.04 7.78
C CYS A 711 16.76 -24.96 6.59
N LYS A 712 18.03 -25.31 6.32
CA LYS A 712 18.45 -26.21 5.24
C LYS A 712 19.02 -27.54 5.75
N ALA A 713 18.81 -27.88 7.02
CA ALA A 713 19.34 -29.10 7.63
C ALA A 713 18.89 -30.37 6.89
N THR A 714 17.60 -30.51 6.60
CA THR A 714 17.06 -31.67 5.86
C THR A 714 17.65 -31.76 4.46
N GLN A 715 17.80 -30.62 3.75
CA GLN A 715 18.43 -30.59 2.43
C GLN A 715 19.90 -31.00 2.51
N ALA A 716 20.62 -30.57 3.55
CA ALA A 716 22.01 -30.95 3.78
C ALA A 716 22.15 -32.44 4.07
N GLN A 717 21.31 -33.02 4.93
CA GLN A 717 21.30 -34.45 5.25
C GLN A 717 21.05 -35.32 4.00
N LEU A 718 20.07 -34.93 3.16
CA LEU A 718 19.82 -35.61 1.89
C LEU A 718 20.98 -35.46 0.90
N ALA A 719 21.63 -34.30 0.86
CA ALA A 719 22.81 -34.12 0.03
C ALA A 719 24.02 -34.95 0.54
N LEU A 720 24.13 -35.19 1.85
CA LEU A 720 25.14 -36.08 2.43
C LEU A 720 24.92 -37.56 2.07
N SER A 721 23.65 -38.01 1.98
CA SER A 721 23.32 -39.37 1.57
C SER A 721 23.55 -39.63 0.07
N LEU A 722 23.84 -38.60 -0.74
CA LEU A 722 24.02 -38.74 -2.19
C LEU A 722 25.14 -39.72 -2.57
N THR A 723 24.78 -40.78 -3.28
CA THR A 723 25.63 -41.74 -3.96
C THR A 723 25.27 -41.79 -5.45
N PRO A 724 26.11 -42.38 -6.32
CA PRO A 724 25.74 -42.60 -7.73
C PRO A 724 24.45 -43.40 -7.90
N GLU A 725 24.16 -44.33 -6.98
CA GLU A 725 23.02 -45.25 -7.02
C GLU A 725 21.70 -44.56 -6.64
N ASN A 726 21.69 -43.73 -5.59
CA ASN A 726 20.49 -43.02 -5.14
C ASN A 726 20.35 -41.61 -5.75
N ALA A 727 21.20 -41.24 -6.71
CA ALA A 727 21.28 -39.89 -7.24
C ALA A 727 19.95 -39.37 -7.82
N ALA A 728 19.13 -40.25 -8.40
CA ALA A 728 17.83 -39.89 -8.95
C ALA A 728 16.78 -39.61 -7.87
N GLU A 729 16.80 -40.39 -6.80
CA GLU A 729 15.90 -40.27 -5.64
C GLU A 729 16.22 -38.99 -4.85
N VAL A 730 17.48 -38.80 -4.45
CA VAL A 730 17.95 -37.60 -3.75
C VAL A 730 17.65 -36.33 -4.56
N SER A 731 17.76 -36.38 -5.89
CA SER A 731 17.39 -35.24 -6.75
C SER A 731 15.92 -34.86 -6.65
N THR A 732 15.06 -35.88 -6.51
CA THR A 732 13.61 -35.74 -6.45
C THR A 732 13.18 -35.25 -5.08
N GLU A 733 13.79 -35.73 -4.01
CA GLU A 733 13.53 -35.24 -2.65
C GLU A 733 14.07 -33.82 -2.44
N LEU A 734 15.31 -33.53 -2.86
CA LEU A 734 15.84 -32.16 -2.85
C LEU A 734 14.95 -31.20 -3.66
N ALA A 735 14.33 -31.68 -4.75
CA ALA A 735 13.37 -30.90 -5.51
C ALA A 735 12.12 -30.55 -4.72
N GLY A 736 11.57 -31.51 -3.95
CA GLY A 736 10.42 -31.28 -3.07
C GLY A 736 10.70 -30.26 -1.96
N LEU A 737 11.95 -30.20 -1.48
CA LEU A 737 12.37 -29.25 -0.46
C LEU A 737 12.72 -27.86 -1.01
N THR A 738 13.01 -27.72 -2.31
CA THR A 738 13.22 -26.41 -2.93
C THR A 738 11.88 -25.75 -3.23
N GLY A 739 11.57 -24.65 -2.54
CA GLY A 739 10.24 -24.03 -2.51
C GLY A 739 9.51 -23.85 -3.85
N ASN A 740 8.19 -23.73 -3.77
CA ASN A 740 7.19 -23.82 -4.86
C ASN A 740 7.40 -22.90 -6.09
N GLN A 741 8.40 -22.01 -6.09
CA GLN A 741 8.72 -21.11 -7.21
C GLN A 741 9.20 -21.82 -8.49
N MET A 742 9.54 -23.11 -8.40
CA MET A 742 9.96 -23.96 -9.53
C MET A 742 8.86 -24.91 -10.04
N CYS A 743 7.63 -24.84 -9.49
CA CYS A 743 6.47 -25.62 -9.93
C CYS A 743 6.25 -25.44 -11.45
N GLY A 744 6.14 -26.55 -12.18
CA GLY A 744 5.92 -26.58 -13.64
C GLY A 744 7.17 -26.37 -14.51
N LYS A 745 8.33 -26.02 -13.95
CA LYS A 745 9.56 -25.80 -14.75
C LYS A 745 10.42 -27.04 -14.91
N ARG A 746 10.21 -28.07 -14.09
CA ARG A 746 11.11 -29.22 -13.95
C ARG A 746 10.59 -30.44 -14.72
N LEU A 747 11.53 -31.21 -15.27
CA LEU A 747 11.26 -32.44 -16.01
C LEU A 747 11.30 -33.64 -15.05
N GLU A 748 10.36 -34.57 -15.19
CA GLU A 748 10.40 -35.89 -14.53
C GLU A 748 11.61 -36.72 -15.01
N THR A 749 11.87 -37.86 -14.37
CA THR A 749 12.83 -38.90 -14.82
C THR A 749 12.73 -39.17 -16.32
N ALA A 750 11.53 -39.48 -16.80
CA ALA A 750 11.28 -39.74 -18.21
C ALA A 750 11.50 -38.49 -19.10
N GLY A 751 11.21 -37.29 -18.58
CA GLY A 751 11.47 -36.03 -19.29
C GLY A 751 12.96 -35.75 -19.46
N GLN A 752 13.76 -36.05 -18.45
CA GLN A 752 15.22 -35.87 -18.48
C GLN A 752 15.91 -36.90 -19.38
N GLU A 753 15.46 -38.16 -19.37
CA GLU A 753 15.95 -39.18 -20.32
C GLU A 753 15.70 -38.76 -21.77
N ARG A 754 14.52 -38.19 -22.06
CA ARG A 754 14.23 -37.61 -23.37
C ARG A 754 15.16 -36.44 -23.70
N ALA A 755 15.42 -35.54 -22.75
CA ALA A 755 16.38 -34.44 -22.95
C ALA A 755 17.80 -34.95 -23.23
N ASN A 756 18.22 -36.03 -22.56
CA ASN A 756 19.51 -36.68 -22.80
C ASN A 756 19.55 -37.35 -24.18
N LYS A 757 18.48 -38.04 -24.60
CA LYS A 757 18.33 -38.60 -25.96
C LYS A 757 18.40 -37.51 -27.03
N ILE A 758 17.71 -36.38 -26.83
CA ILE A 758 17.78 -35.20 -27.72
C ILE A 758 19.23 -34.70 -27.80
N SER A 759 19.92 -34.55 -26.66
CA SER A 759 21.31 -34.07 -26.65
C SER A 759 22.28 -35.04 -27.34
N ALA A 760 22.08 -36.35 -27.15
CA ALA A 760 22.87 -37.38 -27.82
C ALA A 760 22.63 -37.38 -29.34
N ALA A 761 21.37 -37.30 -29.79
CA ALA A 761 21.01 -37.19 -31.20
C ALA A 761 21.55 -35.88 -31.84
N GLN A 762 21.51 -34.76 -31.12
CA GLN A 762 22.13 -33.50 -31.56
C GLN A 762 23.65 -33.63 -31.73
N LYS A 763 24.33 -34.32 -30.81
CA LYS A 763 25.78 -34.59 -30.93
C LYS A 763 26.09 -35.48 -32.13
N LYS A 764 25.26 -36.50 -32.40
CA LYS A 764 25.38 -37.36 -33.59
C LYS A 764 25.17 -36.57 -34.88
N ALA A 765 24.11 -35.75 -34.97
CA ALA A 765 23.88 -34.87 -36.11
C ALA A 765 25.07 -33.91 -36.37
N ALA A 766 25.62 -33.32 -35.31
CA ALA A 766 26.81 -32.46 -35.40
C ALA A 766 28.10 -33.23 -35.77
N SER A 767 28.16 -34.54 -35.51
CA SER A 767 29.26 -35.41 -35.94
C SER A 767 29.14 -35.79 -37.41
N PHE A 768 27.94 -36.14 -37.89
CA PHE A 768 27.69 -36.47 -39.30
C PHE A 768 27.92 -35.26 -40.20
N SER A 769 27.46 -34.06 -39.79
CA SER A 769 27.77 -32.81 -40.51
C SER A 769 29.28 -32.53 -40.59
N ARG A 770 30.06 -32.90 -39.57
CA ARG A 770 31.52 -32.75 -39.57
C ARG A 770 32.24 -33.78 -40.45
N ARG A 771 31.60 -34.92 -40.75
CA ARG A 771 32.14 -36.00 -41.60
C ARG A 771 31.69 -35.93 -43.06
N GLY A 772 30.96 -34.88 -43.46
CA GLY A 772 30.44 -34.72 -44.83
C GLY A 772 29.21 -35.59 -45.16
N LEU A 773 28.63 -36.29 -44.18
CA LEU A 773 27.48 -37.16 -44.34
C LEU A 773 26.18 -36.34 -44.19
N HIS A 774 25.87 -35.55 -45.22
CA HIS A 774 24.78 -34.56 -45.18
C HIS A 774 23.39 -35.18 -45.03
N THR A 775 23.09 -36.27 -45.75
CA THR A 775 21.82 -36.98 -45.70
C THR A 775 21.56 -37.58 -44.30
N GLU A 776 22.56 -38.24 -43.71
CA GLU A 776 22.47 -38.81 -42.36
C GLU A 776 22.32 -37.72 -41.29
N ALA A 777 23.00 -36.57 -41.49
CA ALA A 777 22.84 -35.42 -40.61
C ALA A 777 21.44 -34.80 -40.68
N GLU A 778 20.82 -34.76 -41.85
CA GLU A 778 19.44 -34.29 -42.03
C GLU A 778 18.42 -35.24 -41.39
N THR A 779 18.57 -36.55 -41.57
CA THR A 779 17.72 -37.56 -40.89
C THR A 779 17.81 -37.42 -39.37
N GLN A 780 19.02 -37.27 -38.82
CA GLN A 780 19.21 -37.06 -37.39
C GLN A 780 18.67 -35.72 -36.90
N ARG A 781 18.68 -34.66 -37.73
CA ARG A 781 18.05 -33.37 -37.39
C ARG A 781 16.52 -33.48 -37.35
N HIS A 782 15.92 -34.25 -38.25
CA HIS A 782 14.48 -34.53 -38.24
C HIS A 782 14.08 -35.28 -36.96
N GLU A 783 14.82 -36.33 -36.60
CA GLU A 783 14.62 -37.09 -35.35
C GLU A 783 14.73 -36.17 -34.11
N VAL A 784 15.71 -35.26 -34.09
CA VAL A 784 15.85 -34.25 -33.02
C VAL A 784 14.64 -33.31 -32.97
N ALA A 785 14.08 -32.90 -34.12
CA ALA A 785 12.94 -32.01 -34.16
C ALA A 785 11.69 -32.68 -33.58
N GLU A 786 11.41 -33.94 -33.97
CA GLU A 786 10.30 -34.73 -33.43
C GLU A 786 10.45 -34.97 -31.92
N LEU A 787 11.63 -35.41 -31.46
CA LEU A 787 11.89 -35.64 -30.05
C LEU A 787 11.74 -34.34 -29.22
N LYS A 788 12.13 -33.19 -29.77
CA LYS A 788 11.94 -31.88 -29.11
C LYS A 788 10.47 -31.51 -29.01
N GLN A 789 9.71 -31.68 -30.09
CA GLN A 789 8.28 -31.37 -30.10
C GLN A 789 7.53 -32.24 -29.07
N GLU A 790 7.84 -33.54 -29.03
CA GLU A 790 7.25 -34.46 -28.05
C GLU A 790 7.68 -34.13 -26.62
N HIS A 791 8.96 -33.77 -26.42
CA HIS A 791 9.46 -33.36 -25.12
C HIS A 791 8.76 -32.10 -24.58
N VAL A 792 8.55 -31.09 -25.42
CA VAL A 792 7.83 -29.85 -25.04
C VAL A 792 6.38 -30.16 -24.68
N ARG A 793 5.71 -31.02 -25.46
CA ARG A 793 4.34 -31.46 -25.20
C ARG A 793 4.21 -32.18 -23.86
N LEU A 794 5.01 -33.21 -23.61
CA LEU A 794 4.97 -33.96 -22.36
C LEU A 794 5.34 -33.09 -21.15
N LYS A 795 6.26 -32.13 -21.32
CA LYS A 795 6.57 -31.15 -20.27
C LYS A 795 5.36 -30.28 -19.93
N ALA A 796 4.62 -29.82 -20.93
CA ALA A 796 3.40 -29.03 -20.73
C ALA A 796 2.30 -29.86 -20.02
N VAL A 797 2.15 -31.13 -20.38
CA VAL A 797 1.22 -32.07 -19.69
C VAL A 797 1.62 -32.26 -18.23
N HIS A 798 2.90 -32.45 -17.95
CA HIS A 798 3.40 -32.61 -16.60
C HIS A 798 3.17 -31.34 -15.76
N GLU A 799 3.46 -30.17 -16.32
CA GLU A 799 3.14 -28.90 -15.66
C GLU A 799 1.65 -28.78 -15.34
N ASN A 800 0.78 -29.21 -16.26
CA ASN A 800 -0.67 -29.19 -16.05
C ASN A 800 -1.05 -30.00 -14.80
N HIS A 801 -0.51 -31.22 -14.68
CA HIS A 801 -0.74 -32.10 -13.53
C HIS A 801 -0.26 -31.48 -12.23
N GLN A 802 0.96 -30.91 -12.19
CA GLN A 802 1.50 -30.28 -10.99
C GLN A 802 0.67 -29.08 -10.54
N LEU A 803 0.23 -28.23 -11.48
CA LEU A 803 -0.61 -27.08 -11.16
C LEU A 803 -1.96 -27.51 -10.60
N LEU A 804 -2.59 -28.53 -11.18
CA LEU A 804 -3.85 -29.09 -10.69
C LEU A 804 -3.71 -29.69 -9.30
N GLU A 805 -2.68 -30.52 -9.07
CA GLU A 805 -2.43 -31.14 -7.77
C GLU A 805 -2.22 -30.07 -6.69
N TYR A 806 -1.44 -29.03 -7.00
CA TYR A 806 -1.20 -27.93 -6.08
C TYR A 806 -2.48 -27.13 -5.76
N ILE A 807 -3.31 -26.85 -6.77
CA ILE A 807 -4.60 -26.18 -6.56
C ILE A 807 -5.52 -27.06 -5.69
N ARG A 808 -5.57 -28.37 -5.90
CA ARG A 808 -6.34 -29.31 -5.06
C ARG A 808 -5.87 -29.29 -3.61
N LYS A 809 -4.54 -29.29 -3.37
CA LYS A 809 -3.97 -29.17 -2.01
C LYS A 809 -4.37 -27.85 -1.34
N LEU A 810 -4.35 -26.73 -2.08
CA LEU A 810 -4.79 -25.44 -1.53
C LEU A 810 -6.30 -25.38 -1.24
N GLN A 811 -7.11 -26.09 -2.03
CA GLN A 811 -8.54 -26.20 -1.80
C GLN A 811 -8.87 -27.07 -0.59
N SER A 812 -8.21 -28.22 -0.42
CA SER A 812 -8.44 -29.09 0.74
C SER A 812 -8.12 -28.36 2.05
N LEU A 813 -7.11 -27.49 2.06
CA LEU A 813 -6.82 -26.61 3.20
C LEU A 813 -7.96 -25.61 3.51
N HIS A 814 -8.72 -25.17 2.50
CA HIS A 814 -9.88 -24.30 2.67
C HIS A 814 -11.15 -25.06 3.07
N GLU A 815 -11.42 -26.21 2.45
CA GLU A 815 -12.61 -27.03 2.68
C GLU A 815 -12.62 -27.61 4.10
N ASN A 816 -11.45 -28.04 4.59
CA ASN A 816 -11.30 -28.56 5.95
C ASN A 816 -11.30 -27.47 7.03
N SER A 817 -11.53 -26.20 6.66
CA SER A 817 -11.43 -25.05 7.58
C SER A 817 -10.15 -25.11 8.41
N TRP A 818 -9.02 -25.46 7.79
CA TRP A 818 -7.82 -25.88 8.51
C TRP A 818 -7.36 -24.82 9.52
N GLU A 819 -7.51 -25.15 10.80
CA GLU A 819 -7.09 -24.30 11.92
C GLU A 819 -5.75 -24.74 12.53
N GLY A 820 -5.15 -25.83 12.05
CA GLY A 820 -3.86 -26.34 12.55
C GLY A 820 -2.64 -25.60 11.98
N PRO A 821 -1.43 -25.85 12.52
CA PRO A 821 -0.21 -25.44 11.83
C PRO A 821 -0.11 -26.16 10.48
N LEU A 822 0.47 -25.50 9.48
CA LEU A 822 0.83 -26.18 8.23
C LEU A 822 1.96 -27.16 8.56
N ALA A 823 1.81 -28.44 8.19
CA ALA A 823 2.85 -29.42 8.41
C ALA A 823 4.10 -29.09 7.57
N PRO A 824 5.32 -29.40 8.05
CA PRO A 824 6.53 -29.23 7.26
C PRO A 824 6.39 -29.98 5.93
N GLY A 825 6.52 -29.28 4.80
CA GLY A 825 6.45 -29.87 3.45
C GLY A 825 5.11 -29.72 2.70
N MET A 826 4.11 -29.01 3.25
CA MET A 826 2.88 -28.64 2.53
C MET A 826 3.02 -27.52 1.50
#